data_AF-A0A5J4QCD3-F1
#
_entry.id   AF-A0A5J4QCD3-F1
#
_cell.length_a   1.000
_cell.length_b   1.000
_cell.length_c   1.000
_cell.angle_alpha   90.00
_cell.angle_beta   90.00
_cell.angle_gamma   90.00
#
_symmetry.space_group_name_H-M   'P 1'
#
loop_
_entity.id
_entity.type
_entity.pdbx_description
1 polymer ?
#
loop_
_entity_poly.entity_id
_entity_poly.type
_entity_poly.pdbx_seq_one_letter_code
_entity_poly.pdbx_strand_id
1 'polypeptide(L)'
;MLTKKIGHPLQAMFFDWRLLENYNLFLEDIIIPIKDVYTGKDLKTIIKDLKEEFLKNISRNIRWSEHLEKRDVSVVLEELKDDRASAIWENSQLELRSEIISSALNACLEDFLIDDLLENIIDKANHHGTKFFIFEPISQIVQLTEKDEDNLEDIQFVISSLSGFTNPFKDTETKVSTEFPIHINKGYDYDLLTSQGNFFTKEDYELADVMIDGEFDGNGSFTGKIRIYDQIIDYSYTNPRKKDKRSFYGKIPIVLGYSQGAEKSSLLDENSFKKIGDKVSAYGGLYIYRDNFRVLPYGRLNADFLNFEERRSRRAGTAYFSYRRMFGYLAISREENPDLKDKSSREGLINNAQYRAFVNDSTNFFWELAKEYFATIPKQSLFRDIQKELNERHESLKADKEREKYEKIAFTKSLNEYPEKLKTYNNEYSDLLSRLEEKVNQLNIGYSEVEGILNRIHAMDAEYNKLLPKVPKKYKPTDNQLDRLEKYSIQLEEFHEKILNLKNPLFKKAQEKLAIRDLKIDFSKKIASFNAELERNINDNKNILTNSLEVLRLEYTQRARRILDEFSHDKDEIINRIDSKEKISQYADLMESRFIKLLEEANKILFPLVNHVKNLNFDLDEELIQGAYKAEYENIKFQWEQIRETAQLGIAVEIIDHEFNHLYSAINQLLKEMKSENIFADSEEFDYLAQNFKQLENKYELLSPLYRISGALPKDILGIQIFSYMKKFFENPIKTYFIEFSATKRFLEYSINIKEPVIYTV
;
A
#
# COMPACT_ATOMS: atom_id res chain seq x y z
N MET A 1 -38.58 0.09 19.85
CA MET A 1 -38.52 1.01 18.69
C MET A 1 -39.10 2.36 19.11
N LEU A 2 -38.41 3.45 18.78
CA LEU A 2 -38.91 4.82 18.94
C LEU A 2 -38.98 5.48 17.57
N THR A 3 -40.11 6.07 17.18
CA THR A 3 -40.28 6.71 15.87
C THR A 3 -40.95 8.07 15.98
N LYS A 4 -40.43 9.07 15.26
CA LYS A 4 -40.96 10.43 15.24
C LYS A 4 -41.25 10.84 13.80
N LYS A 5 -42.46 11.35 13.57
CA LYS A 5 -42.87 11.99 12.33
C LYS A 5 -42.95 13.51 12.57
N ILE A 6 -42.59 14.31 11.57
CA ILE A 6 -42.71 15.77 11.66
C ILE A 6 -44.14 16.15 12.06
N GLY A 7 -44.28 16.99 13.09
CA GLY A 7 -45.58 17.46 13.60
C GLY A 7 -46.34 16.48 14.51
N HIS A 8 -45.75 15.33 14.86
CA HIS A 8 -46.34 14.35 15.78
C HIS A 8 -45.42 14.10 16.99
N PRO A 9 -45.98 13.69 18.15
CA PRO A 9 -45.17 13.26 19.29
C PRO A 9 -44.34 12.02 18.94
N LEU A 10 -43.27 11.79 19.69
CA LEU A 10 -42.45 10.58 19.56
C LEU A 10 -43.30 9.36 19.96
N GLN A 11 -43.32 8.32 19.15
CA GLN A 11 -44.04 7.09 19.45
C GLN A 11 -43.07 6.00 19.89
N ALA A 12 -43.39 5.32 20.98
CA ALA A 12 -42.63 4.21 21.52
C ALA A 12 -43.40 2.89 21.36
N MET A 13 -42.70 1.87 20.89
CA MET A 13 -43.19 0.50 20.74
C MET A 13 -42.20 -0.48 21.38
N PHE A 14 -42.71 -1.41 22.17
CA PHE A 14 -41.94 -2.52 22.74
C PHE A 14 -42.47 -3.85 22.18
N PHE A 15 -41.57 -4.71 21.70
CA PHE A 15 -41.96 -5.98 21.10
C PHE A 15 -40.80 -6.99 21.15
N ASP A 16 -41.11 -8.24 21.51
CA ASP A 16 -40.20 -9.38 21.39
C ASP A 16 -40.71 -10.32 20.28
N TRP A 17 -39.87 -10.52 19.25
CA TRP A 17 -40.22 -11.29 18.06
C TRP A 17 -40.45 -12.78 18.34
N ARG A 18 -39.86 -13.33 19.41
CA ARG A 18 -40.03 -14.74 19.81
C ARG A 18 -41.49 -15.09 20.12
N LEU A 19 -42.33 -14.10 20.41
CA LEU A 19 -43.77 -14.30 20.60
C LEU A 19 -44.44 -14.92 19.36
N LEU A 20 -43.94 -14.61 18.15
CA LEU A 20 -44.47 -15.10 16.88
C LEU A 20 -44.11 -16.57 16.60
N GLU A 21 -43.21 -17.18 17.39
CA GLU A 21 -42.86 -18.59 17.27
C GLU A 21 -43.88 -19.51 17.95
N ASN A 22 -44.83 -18.94 18.70
CA ASN A 22 -45.93 -19.70 19.28
C ASN A 22 -46.91 -20.16 18.18
N TYR A 23 -47.16 -21.47 18.12
CA TYR A 23 -48.01 -22.08 17.09
C TYR A 23 -49.50 -21.74 17.25
N ASN A 24 -49.91 -21.34 18.44
CA ASN A 24 -51.30 -21.13 18.83
C ASN A 24 -51.68 -19.64 18.96
N LEU A 25 -50.76 -18.72 18.63
CA LEU A 25 -51.03 -17.27 18.60
C LEU A 25 -51.17 -16.79 17.15
N PHE A 26 -52.33 -16.23 16.81
CA PHE A 26 -52.50 -15.50 15.55
C PHE A 26 -52.12 -14.03 15.73
N LEU A 27 -51.75 -13.35 14.64
CA LEU A 27 -51.42 -11.92 14.67
C LEU A 27 -52.56 -11.04 15.19
N GLU A 28 -53.82 -11.50 15.04
CA GLU A 28 -55.01 -10.80 15.54
C GLU A 28 -55.15 -10.84 17.07
N ASP A 29 -54.51 -11.81 17.72
CA ASP A 29 -54.56 -12.02 19.16
C ASP A 29 -53.44 -11.29 19.92
N ILE A 30 -52.49 -10.68 19.19
CA ILE A 30 -51.30 -10.04 19.75
C ILE A 30 -51.53 -8.53 19.87
N ILE A 31 -51.48 -8.03 21.11
CA ILE A 31 -51.47 -6.61 21.39
C ILE A 31 -50.05 -6.08 21.17
N ILE A 32 -49.86 -5.21 20.18
CA ILE A 32 -48.60 -4.49 19.99
C ILE A 32 -48.70 -3.18 20.77
N PRO A 33 -48.00 -3.03 21.91
CA PRO A 33 -48.14 -1.85 22.74
C PRO A 33 -47.45 -0.66 22.09
N ILE A 34 -48.18 0.45 21.98
CA ILE A 34 -47.72 1.71 21.39
C ILE A 34 -48.15 2.85 22.30
N LYS A 35 -47.21 3.74 22.66
CA LYS A 35 -47.50 4.93 23.48
C LYS A 35 -46.79 6.17 22.94
N ASP A 36 -47.43 7.32 23.12
CA ASP A 36 -46.84 8.62 22.80
C ASP A 36 -45.95 9.10 23.94
N VAL A 37 -44.77 9.63 23.58
CA VAL A 37 -43.76 10.20 24.46
C VAL A 37 -43.71 11.70 24.20
N TYR A 38 -44.08 12.49 25.21
CA TYR A 38 -44.08 13.95 25.14
C TYR A 38 -42.84 14.59 25.77
N THR A 39 -42.18 13.91 26.72
CA THR A 39 -41.00 14.43 27.43
C THR A 39 -40.02 13.29 27.75
N GLY A 40 -38.71 13.55 27.68
CA GLY A 40 -37.66 12.54 27.91
C GLY A 40 -37.66 11.96 29.32
N LYS A 41 -38.12 12.73 30.32
CA LYS A 41 -38.24 12.28 31.72
C LYS A 41 -39.29 11.18 31.93
N ASP A 42 -40.28 11.08 31.04
CA ASP A 42 -41.35 10.09 31.15
C ASP A 42 -41.01 8.76 30.45
N LEU A 43 -39.90 8.69 29.72
CA LEU A 43 -39.59 7.56 28.85
C LEU A 43 -39.43 6.23 29.62
N LYS A 44 -38.81 6.27 30.81
CA LYS A 44 -38.67 5.08 31.67
C LYS A 44 -40.01 4.54 32.12
N THR A 45 -40.91 5.43 32.55
CA THR A 45 -42.27 5.08 32.97
C THR A 45 -43.08 4.53 31.81
N ILE A 46 -43.00 5.18 30.64
CA ILE A 46 -43.69 4.73 29.43
C ILE A 46 -43.22 3.34 29.00
N ILE A 47 -41.92 3.05 29.05
CA ILE A 47 -41.38 1.72 28.69
C ILE A 47 -41.82 0.65 29.68
N LYS A 48 -41.89 0.97 30.98
CA LYS A 48 -42.46 0.07 31.99
C LYS A 48 -43.91 -0.29 31.65
N ASP A 49 -44.74 0.71 31.33
CA ASP A 49 -46.12 0.45 30.92
C ASP A 49 -46.21 -0.36 29.61
N LEU A 50 -45.35 -0.10 28.63
CA LEU A 50 -45.31 -0.85 27.37
C LEU A 50 -44.93 -2.32 27.62
N LYS A 51 -44.02 -2.60 28.54
CA LYS A 51 -43.68 -3.97 28.95
C LYS A 51 -44.85 -4.67 29.63
N GLU A 52 -45.55 -3.98 30.53
CA GLU A 52 -46.76 -4.52 31.18
C GLU A 52 -47.82 -4.90 30.15
N GLU A 53 -48.05 -4.02 29.18
CA GLU A 53 -49.01 -4.26 28.11
C GLU A 53 -48.58 -5.41 27.18
N PHE A 54 -47.29 -5.50 26.87
CA PHE A 54 -46.74 -6.64 26.13
C PHE A 54 -46.92 -7.97 26.87
N LEU A 55 -46.63 -8.02 28.18
CA LEU A 55 -46.71 -9.24 28.98
C LEU A 55 -48.13 -9.80 29.10
N LYS A 56 -49.17 -8.97 28.90
CA LYS A 56 -50.57 -9.43 28.82
C LYS A 56 -50.82 -10.39 27.67
N ASN A 57 -50.02 -10.34 26.59
CA ASN A 57 -50.08 -11.32 25.50
C ASN A 57 -49.67 -12.73 25.95
N ILE A 58 -48.88 -12.83 27.03
CA ILE A 58 -48.34 -14.10 27.53
C ILE A 58 -49.14 -14.59 28.74
N SER A 59 -49.47 -13.70 29.68
CA SER A 59 -50.37 -14.03 30.78
C SER A 59 -51.19 -12.81 31.25
N ARG A 60 -52.50 -13.02 31.39
CA ARG A 60 -53.47 -11.95 31.73
C ARG A 60 -53.34 -11.43 33.17
N ASN A 61 -52.58 -12.10 34.04
CA ASN A 61 -52.49 -11.80 35.47
C ASN A 61 -51.21 -11.08 35.92
N ILE A 62 -50.29 -10.72 35.01
CA ILE A 62 -49.09 -9.94 35.42
C ILE A 62 -49.49 -8.48 35.67
N ARG A 63 -49.43 -8.05 36.94
CA ARG A 63 -49.44 -6.64 37.34
C ARG A 63 -48.07 -6.26 37.88
N TRP A 64 -47.44 -5.25 37.30
CA TRP A 64 -46.22 -4.65 37.85
C TRP A 64 -46.57 -3.92 39.15
N SER A 65 -46.20 -4.51 40.29
CA SER A 65 -46.19 -3.83 41.58
C SER A 65 -44.82 -3.19 41.83
N GLU A 66 -44.76 -2.17 42.70
CA GLU A 66 -43.49 -1.58 43.21
C GLU A 66 -42.57 -2.62 43.90
N HIS A 67 -43.04 -3.87 44.09
CA HIS A 67 -42.27 -4.97 44.67
C HIS A 67 -41.57 -5.87 43.65
N LEU A 68 -41.71 -5.63 42.35
CA LEU A 68 -41.02 -6.39 41.28
C LEU A 68 -39.59 -5.91 41.00
N GLU A 69 -39.20 -4.70 41.42
CA GLU A 69 -37.82 -4.19 41.26
C GLU A 69 -36.77 -4.96 42.08
N LYS A 70 -37.20 -5.81 43.04
CA LYS A 70 -36.32 -6.53 43.98
C LYS A 70 -36.60 -8.03 44.10
N ARG A 71 -37.49 -8.60 43.28
CA ARG A 71 -37.79 -10.04 43.32
C ARG A 71 -36.96 -10.80 42.29
N ASP A 72 -36.37 -11.91 42.73
CA ASP A 72 -35.75 -12.91 41.87
C ASP A 72 -36.71 -13.32 40.75
N VAL A 73 -36.24 -13.30 39.50
CA VAL A 73 -36.98 -13.76 38.30
C VAL A 73 -37.54 -15.17 38.54
N SER A 74 -36.82 -15.99 39.31
CA SER A 74 -37.18 -17.31 39.82
C SER A 74 -38.56 -17.37 40.49
N VAL A 75 -38.91 -16.36 41.28
CA VAL A 75 -40.16 -16.32 42.08
C VAL A 75 -41.37 -15.94 41.21
N VAL A 76 -41.17 -15.04 40.24
CA VAL A 76 -42.21 -14.66 39.28
C VAL A 76 -42.53 -15.83 38.35
N LEU A 77 -41.51 -16.60 37.95
CA LEU A 77 -41.68 -17.82 37.16
C LEU A 77 -42.41 -18.92 37.94
N GLU A 78 -42.25 -19.01 39.26
CA GLU A 78 -43.00 -19.93 40.13
C GLU A 78 -44.48 -19.55 40.28
N GLU A 79 -44.80 -18.26 40.48
CA GLU A 79 -46.18 -17.76 40.55
C GLU A 79 -46.95 -17.96 39.21
N LEU A 80 -46.23 -18.04 38.08
CA LEU A 80 -46.79 -18.24 36.75
C LEU A 80 -47.03 -19.70 36.34
N LYS A 81 -46.57 -20.68 37.15
CA LYS A 81 -46.82 -22.12 36.94
C LYS A 81 -48.26 -22.52 37.24
N ASP A 82 -48.96 -21.76 38.09
CA ASP A 82 -50.29 -22.09 38.61
C ASP A 82 -51.44 -21.48 37.80
N ASP A 83 -51.13 -20.74 36.74
CA ASP A 83 -52.12 -20.02 35.95
C ASP A 83 -52.61 -20.84 34.75
N ARG A 84 -53.90 -20.73 34.42
CA ARG A 84 -54.59 -21.42 33.29
C ARG A 84 -54.14 -20.90 31.91
N ALA A 85 -52.89 -20.47 31.77
CA ALA A 85 -52.23 -20.07 30.53
C ALA A 85 -51.83 -21.28 29.65
N SER A 86 -52.08 -22.51 30.11
CA SER A 86 -51.81 -23.78 29.41
C SER A 86 -52.60 -23.97 28.11
N ALA A 87 -53.53 -23.08 27.77
CA ALA A 87 -54.30 -23.17 26.53
C ALA A 87 -53.59 -22.50 25.33
N ILE A 88 -52.69 -21.55 25.57
CA ILE A 88 -52.01 -20.75 24.53
C ILE A 88 -50.58 -21.27 24.27
N TRP A 89 -49.95 -21.90 25.26
CA TRP A 89 -48.57 -22.39 25.15
C TRP A 89 -48.54 -23.90 25.38
N GLU A 90 -47.96 -24.63 24.43
CA GLU A 90 -47.75 -26.07 24.56
C GLU A 90 -46.60 -26.39 25.52
N ASN A 91 -46.58 -27.62 26.06
CA ASN A 91 -45.53 -28.07 26.98
C ASN A 91 -44.11 -27.95 26.38
N SER A 92 -43.97 -28.10 25.06
CA SER A 92 -42.72 -27.93 24.31
C SER A 92 -42.26 -26.46 24.20
N GLN A 93 -43.13 -25.49 24.45
CA GLN A 93 -42.85 -24.05 24.30
C GLN A 93 -42.82 -23.31 25.65
N LEU A 94 -42.88 -24.03 26.78
CA LEU A 94 -42.82 -23.43 28.12
C LEU A 94 -41.45 -22.81 28.44
N GLU A 95 -40.37 -23.38 27.89
CA GLU A 95 -39.02 -22.81 28.00
C GLU A 95 -38.96 -21.45 27.28
N LEU A 96 -39.38 -21.41 26.00
CA LEU A 96 -39.49 -20.18 25.22
C LEU A 96 -40.34 -19.11 25.92
N ARG A 97 -41.48 -19.50 26.48
CA ARG A 97 -42.33 -18.59 27.27
C ARG A 97 -41.58 -17.99 28.46
N SER A 98 -40.84 -18.83 29.19
CA SER A 98 -40.08 -18.42 30.37
C SER A 98 -38.93 -17.48 30.00
N GLU A 99 -38.27 -17.75 28.89
CA GLU A 99 -37.22 -16.89 28.32
C GLU A 99 -37.75 -15.51 27.93
N ILE A 100 -38.88 -15.44 27.20
CA ILE A 100 -39.47 -14.15 26.80
C ILE A 100 -39.82 -13.30 28.04
N ILE A 101 -40.40 -13.92 29.07
CA ILE A 101 -40.77 -13.23 30.32
C ILE A 101 -39.51 -12.71 31.03
N SER A 102 -38.50 -13.56 31.21
CA SER A 102 -37.22 -13.19 31.81
C SER A 102 -36.57 -12.01 31.07
N SER A 103 -36.50 -12.10 29.74
CA SER A 103 -35.89 -11.09 28.88
C SER A 103 -36.63 -9.75 28.95
N ALA A 104 -37.97 -9.77 28.90
CA ALA A 104 -38.79 -8.56 29.01
C ALA A 104 -38.67 -7.87 30.37
N LEU A 105 -38.55 -8.65 31.46
CA LEU A 105 -38.33 -8.13 32.81
C LEU A 105 -36.93 -7.51 32.94
N ASN A 106 -35.90 -8.19 32.45
CA ASN A 106 -34.50 -7.76 32.56
C ASN A 106 -34.12 -6.58 31.64
N ALA A 107 -34.90 -6.28 30.60
CA ALA A 107 -34.61 -5.25 29.60
C ALA A 107 -34.65 -3.80 30.15
N CYS A 108 -33.63 -3.32 30.85
CA CYS A 108 -33.58 -1.97 31.42
C CYS A 108 -32.89 -0.95 30.49
N LEU A 109 -33.36 0.31 30.52
CA LEU A 109 -32.64 1.43 29.90
C LEU A 109 -31.70 2.08 30.90
N GLU A 110 -30.44 2.17 30.52
CA GLU A 110 -29.41 2.91 31.25
C GLU A 110 -29.56 4.43 31.08
N ASP A 111 -29.12 5.20 32.09
CA ASP A 111 -29.25 6.66 32.13
C ASP A 111 -28.52 7.35 30.98
N PHE A 112 -27.35 6.85 30.59
CA PHE A 112 -26.55 7.45 29.52
C PHE A 112 -27.26 7.42 28.15
N LEU A 113 -28.11 6.41 27.89
CA LEU A 113 -28.86 6.31 26.63
C LEU A 113 -29.95 7.39 26.53
N ILE A 114 -30.47 7.84 27.66
CA ILE A 114 -31.53 8.83 27.76
C ILE A 114 -30.95 10.24 27.62
N ASP A 115 -29.82 10.49 28.29
CA ASP A 115 -29.20 11.81 28.32
C ASP A 115 -28.43 12.13 27.02
N ASP A 116 -27.54 11.25 26.52
CA ASP A 116 -26.73 11.54 25.33
C ASP A 116 -27.45 11.21 24.01
N LEU A 117 -28.17 10.07 23.95
CA LEU A 117 -28.64 9.52 22.68
C LEU A 117 -30.04 10.01 22.29
N LEU A 118 -30.86 10.49 23.23
CA LEU A 118 -32.28 10.76 22.99
C LEU A 118 -32.68 12.25 23.00
N GLU A 119 -31.84 13.15 23.55
CA GLU A 119 -32.05 14.61 23.49
C GLU A 119 -32.31 15.10 22.05
N ASN A 120 -31.54 14.60 21.09
CA ASN A 120 -31.62 15.02 19.69
C ASN A 120 -32.96 14.73 18.98
N ILE A 121 -33.75 13.75 19.46
CA ILE A 121 -35.03 13.36 18.83
C ILE A 121 -36.22 13.94 19.60
N ILE A 122 -36.14 14.04 20.92
CA ILE A 122 -37.29 14.41 21.75
C ILE A 122 -37.59 15.91 21.60
N ASP A 123 -36.57 16.77 21.66
CA ASP A 123 -36.76 18.22 21.80
C ASP A 123 -36.78 19.04 20.49
N LYS A 124 -36.46 18.43 19.34
CA LYS A 124 -36.50 19.14 18.04
C LYS A 124 -37.88 19.04 17.38
N ALA A 125 -38.57 20.16 17.19
CA ALA A 125 -39.93 20.22 16.61
C ALA A 125 -40.00 19.76 15.14
N ASN A 126 -38.94 19.96 14.36
CA ASN A 126 -38.87 19.65 12.92
C ASN A 126 -37.93 18.48 12.59
N HIS A 127 -37.93 17.43 13.42
CA HIS A 127 -37.12 16.23 13.16
C HIS A 127 -38.01 15.00 12.96
N HIS A 128 -37.66 14.15 11.99
CA HIS A 128 -38.18 12.78 11.86
C HIS A 128 -37.06 11.76 12.02
N GLY A 129 -37.40 10.53 12.40
CA GLY A 129 -36.43 9.44 12.50
C GLY A 129 -36.98 8.25 13.26
N THR A 130 -36.31 7.11 13.12
CA THR A 130 -36.65 5.87 13.85
C THR A 130 -35.38 5.32 14.49
N LYS A 131 -35.44 5.02 15.78
CA LYS A 131 -34.39 4.33 16.54
C LYS A 131 -34.87 2.96 16.97
N PHE A 132 -34.05 1.95 16.73
CA PHE A 132 -34.25 0.61 17.25
C PHE A 132 -33.32 0.40 18.43
N PHE A 133 -33.88 -0.03 19.55
CA PHE A 133 -33.14 -0.46 20.72
C PHE A 133 -33.27 -1.97 20.81
N ILE A 134 -32.15 -2.66 20.87
CA ILE A 134 -32.06 -4.11 20.96
C ILE A 134 -31.40 -4.41 22.30
N PHE A 135 -32.14 -5.01 23.23
CA PHE A 135 -31.66 -5.31 24.58
C PHE A 135 -30.85 -6.62 24.63
N GLU A 136 -31.25 -7.60 23.83
CA GLU A 136 -30.56 -8.89 23.68
C GLU A 136 -30.09 -9.04 22.22
N PRO A 137 -28.99 -8.38 21.84
CA PRO A 137 -28.42 -8.56 20.51
C PRO A 137 -27.90 -10.00 20.35
N ILE A 138 -27.91 -10.49 19.11
CA ILE A 138 -27.32 -11.80 18.79
C ILE A 138 -25.82 -11.82 19.15
N SER A 139 -25.30 -12.99 19.51
CA SER A 139 -23.91 -13.17 19.94
C SER A 139 -22.89 -12.59 18.96
N GLN A 140 -23.14 -12.68 17.64
CA GLN A 140 -22.28 -12.11 16.59
C GLN A 140 -22.06 -10.59 16.74
N ILE A 141 -23.06 -9.85 17.24
CA ILE A 141 -22.94 -8.41 17.48
C ILE A 141 -22.20 -8.14 18.80
N VAL A 142 -22.45 -8.96 19.83
CA VAL A 142 -21.77 -8.84 21.13
C VAL A 142 -20.27 -9.10 20.98
N GLN A 143 -19.90 -10.13 20.21
CA GLN A 143 -18.51 -10.52 19.95
C GLN A 143 -17.70 -9.43 19.23
N LEU A 144 -18.33 -8.49 18.52
CA LEU A 144 -17.63 -7.33 17.93
C LEU A 144 -16.97 -6.44 19.00
N THR A 145 -17.46 -6.48 20.23
CA THR A 145 -16.93 -5.70 21.35
C THR A 145 -15.85 -6.44 22.13
N GLU A 146 -15.72 -7.75 21.92
CA GLU A 146 -14.76 -8.62 22.60
C GLU A 146 -13.45 -8.69 21.79
N LYS A 147 -12.29 -8.56 22.46
CA LYS A 147 -10.96 -8.60 21.83
C LYS A 147 -10.39 -10.02 21.81
N ASP A 148 -11.18 -11.00 21.37
CA ASP A 148 -10.73 -12.39 21.30
C ASP A 148 -10.19 -12.70 19.89
N GLU A 149 -8.93 -13.14 19.81
CA GLU A 149 -8.25 -13.48 18.53
C GLU A 149 -8.87 -14.68 17.81
N ASP A 150 -9.59 -15.55 18.54
CA ASP A 150 -10.22 -16.76 17.97
C ASP A 150 -11.48 -16.45 17.13
N ASN A 151 -12.07 -15.25 17.26
CA ASN A 151 -13.32 -14.86 16.56
C ASN A 151 -13.10 -13.90 15.37
N LEU A 152 -11.86 -13.76 14.89
CA LEU A 152 -11.50 -12.79 13.83
C LEU A 152 -12.29 -12.96 12.52
N GLU A 153 -12.61 -14.20 12.12
CA GLU A 153 -13.36 -14.46 10.88
C GLU A 153 -14.82 -13.97 10.97
N ASP A 154 -15.48 -14.18 12.12
CA ASP A 154 -16.85 -13.72 12.36
C ASP A 154 -16.92 -12.20 12.46
N ILE A 155 -15.94 -11.58 13.13
CA ILE A 155 -15.81 -10.11 13.20
C ILE A 155 -15.62 -9.53 11.79
N GLN A 156 -14.71 -10.09 10.98
CA GLN A 156 -14.52 -9.66 9.59
C GLN A 156 -15.76 -9.88 8.72
N PHE A 157 -16.51 -10.96 8.96
CA PHE A 157 -17.77 -11.21 8.27
C PHE A 157 -18.80 -10.11 8.56
N VAL A 158 -18.95 -9.71 9.81
CA VAL A 158 -19.89 -8.64 10.18
C VAL A 158 -19.40 -7.29 9.64
N ILE A 159 -18.12 -6.93 9.83
CA ILE A 159 -17.55 -5.68 9.31
C ILE A 159 -17.72 -5.61 7.79
N SER A 160 -17.35 -6.65 7.04
CA SER A 160 -17.52 -6.68 5.58
C SER A 160 -18.98 -6.63 5.12
N SER A 161 -19.94 -7.00 5.98
CA SER A 161 -21.37 -6.92 5.70
C SER A 161 -21.93 -5.51 5.92
N LEU A 162 -21.40 -4.79 6.90
CA LEU A 162 -21.77 -3.41 7.21
C LEU A 162 -21.05 -2.42 6.29
N SER A 163 -19.82 -2.73 5.88
CA SER A 163 -19.04 -1.96 4.92
C SER A 163 -19.69 -1.98 3.53
N GLY A 164 -19.64 -0.83 2.86
CA GLY A 164 -20.16 -0.67 1.50
C GLY A 164 -21.68 -0.85 1.40
N PHE A 165 -22.43 -0.54 2.47
CA PHE A 165 -23.90 -0.57 2.47
C PHE A 165 -24.50 0.34 1.38
N THR A 166 -24.01 1.56 1.28
CA THR A 166 -24.20 2.44 0.13
C THR A 166 -23.07 2.27 -0.86
N ASN A 167 -23.30 2.60 -2.14
CA ASN A 167 -22.28 2.48 -3.19
C ASN A 167 -21.19 3.57 -3.04
N PRO A 168 -19.99 3.25 -2.53
CA PRO A 168 -18.93 4.24 -2.32
C PRO A 168 -18.05 4.42 -3.56
N PHE A 169 -18.30 3.65 -4.62
CA PHE A 169 -17.62 3.75 -5.90
C PHE A 169 -18.17 4.87 -6.80
N LYS A 170 -19.19 5.62 -6.34
CA LYS A 170 -19.82 6.74 -7.07
C LYS A 170 -19.68 8.04 -6.26
N ASP A 171 -19.30 9.13 -6.94
CA ASP A 171 -19.20 10.49 -6.37
C ASP A 171 -20.56 11.16 -6.08
N THR A 172 -21.68 10.46 -6.27
CA THR A 172 -22.98 11.06 -6.01
C THR A 172 -23.20 11.15 -4.51
N GLU A 173 -23.46 12.35 -3.98
CA GLU A 173 -23.85 12.58 -2.58
C GLU A 173 -24.85 11.51 -2.12
N THR A 174 -24.35 10.55 -1.35
CA THR A 174 -25.21 9.52 -0.79
C THR A 174 -26.11 10.18 0.23
N LYS A 175 -27.43 10.14 -0.01
CA LYS A 175 -28.45 10.70 0.89
C LYS A 175 -28.46 10.08 2.30
N VAL A 176 -27.68 9.04 2.53
CA VAL A 176 -27.63 8.26 3.76
C VAL A 176 -26.18 8.20 4.23
N SER A 177 -25.91 8.70 5.44
CA SER A 177 -24.67 8.45 6.18
C SER A 177 -24.85 7.18 7.02
N THR A 178 -23.80 6.35 7.08
CA THR A 178 -23.78 5.14 7.90
C THR A 178 -22.56 5.17 8.80
N GLU A 179 -22.80 5.09 10.11
CA GLU A 179 -21.78 5.10 11.16
C GLU A 179 -22.06 3.97 12.15
N PHE A 180 -21.01 3.34 12.67
CA PHE A 180 -21.10 2.29 13.68
C PHE A 180 -20.28 2.69 14.92
N PRO A 181 -20.77 3.67 15.71
CA PRO A 181 -20.10 4.08 16.93
C PRO A 181 -20.16 2.95 17.97
N ILE A 182 -19.00 2.60 18.52
CA ILE A 182 -18.88 1.72 19.68
C ILE A 182 -18.62 2.60 20.90
N HIS A 183 -19.54 2.56 21.86
CA HIS A 183 -19.46 3.29 23.12
C HIS A 183 -18.88 2.36 24.21
N ILE A 184 -17.60 2.50 24.54
CA ILE A 184 -16.96 1.68 25.60
C ILE A 184 -17.16 2.33 26.99
N ASN A 185 -16.96 3.65 27.09
CA ASN A 185 -17.09 4.44 28.31
C ASN A 185 -17.61 5.85 27.97
N LYS A 186 -18.17 6.58 28.95
CA LYS A 186 -18.61 7.98 28.76
C LYS A 186 -17.50 8.83 28.11
N GLY A 187 -17.73 9.28 26.88
CA GLY A 187 -16.82 10.14 26.11
C GLY A 187 -15.73 9.44 25.29
N TYR A 188 -15.71 8.10 25.24
CA TYR A 188 -14.84 7.32 24.35
C TYR A 188 -15.66 6.56 23.32
N ASP A 189 -15.85 7.22 22.18
CA ASP A 189 -16.57 6.71 21.03
C ASP A 189 -15.57 6.54 19.89
N TYR A 190 -15.55 5.37 19.26
CA TYR A 190 -14.88 5.19 17.97
C TYR A 190 -15.84 4.52 17.00
N ASP A 191 -15.78 4.96 15.74
CA ASP A 191 -16.55 4.33 14.68
C ASP A 191 -15.79 3.12 14.13
N LEU A 192 -16.43 1.96 14.15
CA LEU A 192 -15.85 0.69 13.72
C LEU A 192 -15.51 0.72 12.22
N LEU A 193 -16.31 1.42 11.41
CA LEU A 193 -16.10 1.49 9.96
C LEU A 193 -14.90 2.36 9.56
N THR A 194 -14.66 3.47 10.27
CA THR A 194 -13.50 4.34 9.98
C THR A 194 -12.20 3.81 10.59
N SER A 195 -12.27 3.17 11.76
CA SER A 195 -11.08 2.64 12.45
C SER A 195 -10.55 1.32 11.88
N GLN A 196 -11.42 0.44 11.37
CA GLN A 196 -11.04 -0.87 10.81
C GLN A 196 -11.53 -1.07 9.36
N GLY A 197 -12.55 -0.33 8.94
CA GLY A 197 -13.35 -0.67 7.77
C GLY A 197 -12.82 -0.20 6.42
N ASN A 198 -11.79 0.66 6.36
CA ASN A 198 -11.23 1.35 5.16
C ASN A 198 -11.61 0.73 3.80
N PHE A 199 -12.87 0.92 3.42
CA PHE A 199 -13.48 0.24 2.29
C PHE A 199 -13.01 0.90 0.99
N PHE A 200 -13.41 0.35 -0.15
CA PHE A 200 -13.05 0.96 -1.43
C PHE A 200 -13.71 2.32 -1.64
N THR A 201 -12.96 3.24 -2.21
CA THR A 201 -13.43 4.53 -2.72
C THR A 201 -13.23 4.59 -4.24
N LYS A 202 -13.72 5.65 -4.88
CA LYS A 202 -13.52 5.84 -6.32
C LYS A 202 -12.04 6.02 -6.68
N GLU A 203 -11.24 6.68 -5.84
CA GLU A 203 -9.82 6.88 -6.12
C GLU A 203 -9.03 5.56 -6.16
N ASP A 204 -9.52 4.51 -5.48
CA ASP A 204 -8.87 3.20 -5.50
C ASP A 204 -8.88 2.55 -6.90
N TYR A 205 -9.74 2.98 -7.82
CA TYR A 205 -9.69 2.52 -9.22
C TYR A 205 -8.44 2.99 -9.97
N GLU A 206 -7.83 4.10 -9.58
CA GLU A 206 -6.55 4.56 -10.16
C GLU A 206 -5.42 3.58 -9.81
N LEU A 207 -5.51 2.96 -8.64
CA LEU A 207 -4.58 1.92 -8.17
C LEU A 207 -4.86 0.53 -8.77
N ALA A 208 -5.85 0.38 -9.66
CA ALA A 208 -6.11 -0.88 -10.33
C ALA A 208 -5.14 -1.10 -11.50
N ASP A 209 -4.53 -2.28 -11.58
CA ASP A 209 -3.71 -2.69 -12.73
C ASP A 209 -4.56 -2.89 -13.99
N VAL A 210 -5.81 -3.35 -13.83
CA VAL A 210 -6.77 -3.46 -14.91
C VAL A 210 -8.09 -2.86 -14.46
N MET A 211 -8.72 -2.04 -15.30
CA MET A 211 -10.02 -1.44 -15.05
C MET A 211 -10.98 -1.76 -16.20
N ILE A 212 -12.21 -2.13 -15.88
CA ILE A 212 -13.31 -2.37 -16.82
C ILE A 212 -14.41 -1.40 -16.46
N ASP A 213 -14.82 -0.56 -17.42
CA ASP A 213 -15.91 0.40 -17.26
C ASP A 213 -16.84 0.30 -18.47
N GLY A 214 -18.12 0.00 -18.26
CA GLY A 214 -19.07 -0.12 -19.36
C GLY A 214 -20.49 -0.46 -18.93
N GLU A 215 -21.32 -0.84 -19.90
CA GLU A 215 -22.71 -1.22 -19.67
C GLU A 215 -23.11 -2.50 -20.42
N PHE A 216 -23.94 -3.31 -19.78
CA PHE A 216 -24.71 -4.38 -20.42
C PHE A 216 -26.05 -3.83 -20.90
N ASP A 217 -26.42 -4.15 -22.14
CA ASP A 217 -27.65 -3.65 -22.79
C ASP A 217 -28.94 -4.42 -22.43
N GLY A 218 -28.83 -5.52 -21.67
CA GLY A 218 -29.94 -6.42 -21.33
C GLY A 218 -30.23 -7.52 -22.36
N ASN A 219 -29.71 -7.39 -23.59
CA ASN A 219 -29.87 -8.34 -24.69
C ASN A 219 -28.62 -9.23 -24.92
N GLY A 220 -27.61 -9.07 -24.06
CA GLY A 220 -26.37 -9.83 -24.07
C GLY A 220 -25.22 -9.17 -24.81
N SER A 221 -25.34 -7.87 -25.09
CA SER A 221 -24.23 -7.06 -25.59
C SER A 221 -23.64 -6.22 -24.46
N PHE A 222 -22.31 -6.11 -24.46
CA PHE A 222 -21.54 -5.25 -23.57
C PHE A 222 -20.83 -4.20 -24.43
N THR A 223 -20.84 -2.94 -23.96
CA THR A 223 -20.08 -1.84 -24.56
C THR A 223 -19.40 -1.04 -23.47
N GLY A 224 -18.10 -0.78 -23.61
CA GLY A 224 -17.34 -0.04 -22.61
C GLY A 224 -15.87 0.15 -22.98
N LYS A 225 -15.09 0.55 -21.99
CA LYS A 225 -13.64 0.75 -22.04
C LYS A 225 -12.94 -0.19 -21.08
N ILE A 226 -11.79 -0.69 -21.51
CA ILE A 226 -10.93 -1.55 -20.71
C ILE A 226 -9.56 -0.91 -20.66
N ARG A 227 -9.12 -0.55 -19.45
CA ARG A 227 -7.77 -0.08 -19.19
C ARG A 227 -6.92 -1.25 -18.72
N ILE A 228 -5.86 -1.56 -19.45
CA ILE A 228 -4.85 -2.55 -19.07
C ILE A 228 -3.57 -1.77 -18.80
N TYR A 229 -3.22 -1.64 -17.52
CA TYR A 229 -2.16 -0.74 -17.05
C TYR A 229 -2.40 0.70 -17.52
N ASP A 230 -1.57 1.21 -18.44
CA ASP A 230 -1.66 2.57 -18.99
C ASP A 230 -2.40 2.63 -20.34
N GLN A 231 -2.84 1.50 -20.89
CA GLN A 231 -3.48 1.44 -22.21
C GLN A 231 -5.00 1.32 -22.10
N ILE A 232 -5.73 2.20 -22.78
CA ILE A 232 -7.20 2.20 -22.81
C ILE A 232 -7.68 1.66 -24.16
N ILE A 233 -8.60 0.69 -24.11
CA ILE A 233 -9.13 -0.01 -25.27
C ILE A 233 -10.66 0.10 -25.25
N ASP A 234 -11.26 0.58 -26.33
CA ASP A 234 -12.70 0.48 -26.52
C ASP A 234 -13.08 -0.98 -26.82
N TYR A 235 -13.95 -1.55 -25.99
CA TYR A 235 -14.32 -2.96 -26.06
C TYR A 235 -15.81 -3.15 -26.21
N SER A 236 -16.19 -3.98 -27.19
CA SER A 236 -17.56 -4.40 -27.40
C SER A 236 -17.63 -5.91 -27.53
N TYR A 237 -18.57 -6.53 -26.81
CA TYR A 237 -18.79 -7.97 -26.84
C TYR A 237 -20.27 -8.26 -27.04
N THR A 238 -20.61 -9.34 -27.77
CA THR A 238 -21.99 -9.79 -27.91
C THR A 238 -22.06 -11.31 -27.70
N ASN A 239 -22.84 -11.72 -26.71
CA ASN A 239 -23.08 -13.13 -26.41
C ASN A 239 -24.01 -13.75 -27.48
N PRO A 240 -23.65 -14.89 -28.11
CA PRO A 240 -24.45 -15.53 -29.16
C PRO A 240 -25.74 -16.23 -28.67
N ARG A 241 -26.29 -15.86 -27.50
CA ARG A 241 -27.54 -16.43 -26.98
C ARG A 241 -28.75 -16.02 -27.81
N LYS A 242 -29.82 -16.83 -27.79
CA LYS A 242 -31.11 -16.46 -28.41
C LYS A 242 -31.70 -15.23 -27.70
N LYS A 243 -31.92 -14.15 -28.46
CA LYS A 243 -32.56 -12.91 -27.99
C LYS A 243 -34.07 -13.14 -27.87
N ASP A 244 -34.53 -13.46 -26.66
CA ASP A 244 -35.94 -13.61 -26.30
C ASP A 244 -36.33 -12.48 -25.33
N LYS A 245 -37.55 -11.94 -25.46
CA LYS A 245 -38.13 -10.95 -24.53
C LYS A 245 -38.10 -11.44 -23.08
N ARG A 246 -38.25 -12.75 -22.85
CA ARG A 246 -38.19 -13.36 -21.51
C ARG A 246 -36.80 -13.32 -20.86
N SER A 247 -35.78 -12.95 -21.63
CA SER A 247 -34.37 -12.93 -21.21
C SER A 247 -33.81 -11.51 -21.15
N PHE A 248 -34.64 -10.49 -21.38
CA PHE A 248 -34.26 -9.09 -21.21
C PHE A 248 -34.32 -8.70 -19.74
N TYR A 249 -33.20 -8.23 -19.18
CA TYR A 249 -33.08 -7.87 -17.77
C TYR A 249 -32.88 -6.36 -17.53
N GLY A 250 -32.96 -5.54 -18.57
CA GLY A 250 -32.66 -4.11 -18.51
C GLY A 250 -31.16 -3.80 -18.60
N LYS A 251 -30.82 -2.51 -18.62
CA LYS A 251 -29.43 -2.05 -18.68
C LYS A 251 -28.74 -2.19 -17.33
N ILE A 252 -27.46 -2.56 -17.33
CA ILE A 252 -26.67 -2.74 -16.10
C ILE A 252 -25.27 -2.16 -16.32
N PRO A 253 -24.96 -0.98 -15.75
CA PRO A 253 -23.60 -0.46 -15.69
C PRO A 253 -22.70 -1.33 -14.81
N ILE A 254 -21.43 -1.47 -15.22
CA ILE A 254 -20.39 -2.17 -14.48
C ILE A 254 -19.12 -1.33 -14.42
N VAL A 255 -18.53 -1.24 -13.23
CA VAL A 255 -17.17 -0.71 -13.04
C VAL A 255 -16.40 -1.69 -12.17
N LEU A 256 -15.25 -2.16 -12.65
CA LEU A 256 -14.42 -3.15 -11.97
C LEU A 256 -12.95 -2.77 -12.04
N GLY A 257 -12.30 -2.68 -10.89
CA GLY A 257 -10.85 -2.67 -10.74
C GLY A 257 -10.33 -4.08 -10.45
N TYR A 258 -9.14 -4.39 -10.95
CA TYR A 258 -8.47 -5.67 -10.75
C TYR A 258 -7.00 -5.45 -10.43
N SER A 259 -6.57 -5.98 -9.28
CA SER A 259 -5.19 -5.92 -8.80
C SER A 259 -4.47 -7.22 -9.16
N GLN A 260 -3.23 -7.11 -9.63
CA GLN A 260 -2.36 -8.28 -9.73
C GLN A 260 -2.05 -8.81 -8.33
N GLY A 261 -1.94 -10.13 -8.20
CA GLY A 261 -1.62 -10.76 -6.92
C GLY A 261 -0.13 -10.83 -6.61
N ALA A 262 0.73 -10.31 -7.49
CA ALA A 262 2.17 -10.32 -7.31
C ALA A 262 2.74 -8.95 -7.71
N GLU A 263 3.52 -8.34 -6.81
CA GLU A 263 4.11 -7.01 -6.98
C GLU A 263 4.93 -6.89 -8.27
N LYS A 264 5.70 -7.94 -8.61
CA LYS A 264 6.50 -8.02 -9.84
C LYS A 264 5.71 -7.88 -11.15
N SER A 265 4.39 -8.03 -11.09
CA SER A 265 3.48 -7.90 -12.23
C SER A 265 2.63 -6.63 -12.17
N SER A 266 2.88 -5.71 -11.23
CA SER A 266 2.19 -4.43 -11.13
C SER A 266 3.10 -3.27 -11.51
N LEU A 267 2.52 -2.15 -11.92
CA LEU A 267 3.23 -0.87 -12.11
C LEU A 267 3.34 -0.06 -10.81
N LEU A 268 2.61 -0.46 -9.77
CA LEU A 268 2.56 0.27 -8.50
C LEU A 268 3.88 0.16 -7.73
N ASP A 269 4.15 1.18 -6.91
CA ASP A 269 5.21 1.10 -5.89
C ASP A 269 4.82 0.16 -4.73
N GLU A 270 5.80 -0.22 -3.92
CA GLU A 270 5.65 -1.19 -2.82
C GLU A 270 4.55 -0.77 -1.82
N ASN A 271 4.42 0.52 -1.51
CA ASN A 271 3.43 1.00 -0.54
C ASN A 271 2.02 1.02 -1.16
N SER A 272 1.89 1.53 -2.38
CA SER A 272 0.60 1.56 -3.09
C SER A 272 0.08 0.15 -3.38
N PHE A 273 0.96 -0.77 -3.79
CA PHE A 273 0.62 -2.18 -4.01
C PHE A 273 0.14 -2.85 -2.72
N LYS A 274 0.82 -2.60 -1.59
CA LYS A 274 0.40 -3.11 -0.29
C LYS A 274 -0.95 -2.56 0.13
N LYS A 275 -1.16 -1.24 0.00
CA LYS A 275 -2.43 -0.58 0.34
C LYS A 275 -3.62 -1.20 -0.39
N ILE A 276 -3.53 -1.35 -1.72
CA ILE A 276 -4.62 -1.95 -2.50
C ILE A 276 -4.73 -3.46 -2.24
N GLY A 277 -3.60 -4.15 -2.06
CA GLY A 277 -3.57 -5.57 -1.73
C GLY A 277 -4.29 -5.90 -0.43
N ASP A 278 -4.07 -5.10 0.62
CA ASP A 278 -4.72 -5.26 1.93
C ASP A 278 -6.25 -5.04 1.80
N LYS A 279 -6.69 -3.98 1.09
CA LYS A 279 -8.11 -3.73 0.81
C LYS A 279 -8.77 -4.86 0.02
N VAL A 280 -8.12 -5.35 -1.02
CA VAL A 280 -8.62 -6.45 -1.86
C VAL A 280 -8.66 -7.77 -1.11
N SER A 281 -7.75 -7.99 -0.18
CA SER A 281 -7.77 -9.19 0.67
C SER A 281 -8.96 -9.18 1.65
N ALA A 282 -9.27 -8.01 2.22
CA ALA A 282 -10.37 -7.85 3.18
C ALA A 282 -11.75 -7.76 2.52
N TYR A 283 -11.86 -7.02 1.41
CA TYR A 283 -13.14 -6.60 0.81
C TYR A 283 -13.27 -6.96 -0.67
N GLY A 284 -12.33 -7.72 -1.25
CA GLY A 284 -12.36 -8.08 -2.67
C GLY A 284 -13.65 -8.79 -3.07
N GLY A 285 -14.22 -8.37 -4.20
CA GLY A 285 -15.42 -8.96 -4.77
C GLY A 285 -16.10 -8.08 -5.82
N LEU A 286 -17.08 -8.67 -6.49
CA LEU A 286 -17.99 -7.97 -7.41
C LEU A 286 -19.34 -7.77 -6.73
N TYR A 287 -19.66 -6.52 -6.46
CA TYR A 287 -20.82 -6.09 -5.70
C TYR A 287 -22.01 -5.84 -6.63
N ILE A 288 -23.24 -5.98 -6.12
CA ILE A 288 -24.45 -5.53 -6.83
C ILE A 288 -25.11 -4.47 -5.95
N TYR A 289 -25.38 -3.30 -6.53
CA TYR A 289 -26.13 -2.24 -5.88
C TYR A 289 -27.45 -2.02 -6.60
N ARG A 290 -28.56 -2.06 -5.85
CA ARG A 290 -29.87 -1.63 -6.31
C ARG A 290 -30.17 -0.25 -5.77
N ASP A 291 -30.39 0.73 -6.64
CA ASP A 291 -30.72 2.11 -6.24
C ASP A 291 -29.71 2.66 -5.21
N ASN A 292 -28.41 2.37 -5.42
CA ASN A 292 -27.27 2.68 -4.54
C ASN A 292 -27.20 1.91 -3.21
N PHE A 293 -28.11 0.99 -2.90
CA PHE A 293 -28.01 0.09 -1.75
C PHE A 293 -27.47 -1.28 -2.13
N ARG A 294 -26.55 -1.81 -1.33
CA ARG A 294 -25.95 -3.11 -1.57
C ARG A 294 -26.99 -4.22 -1.48
N VAL A 295 -26.98 -5.12 -2.46
CA VAL A 295 -27.78 -6.35 -2.46
C VAL A 295 -26.88 -7.48 -1.97
N LEU A 296 -27.10 -7.93 -0.73
CA LEU A 296 -26.45 -9.14 -0.23
C LEU A 296 -27.00 -10.38 -0.95
N PRO A 297 -26.22 -11.47 -1.10
CA PRO A 297 -24.84 -11.65 -0.64
C PRO A 297 -23.78 -11.22 -1.66
N TYR A 298 -24.14 -10.50 -2.73
CA TYR A 298 -23.20 -10.12 -3.78
C TYR A 298 -22.09 -9.19 -3.24
N GLY A 299 -20.84 -9.46 -3.62
CA GLY A 299 -19.64 -8.85 -3.02
C GLY A 299 -19.04 -9.64 -1.84
N ARG A 300 -19.60 -10.78 -1.43
CA ARG A 300 -18.96 -11.70 -0.46
C ARG A 300 -18.16 -12.82 -1.15
N LEU A 301 -17.01 -13.17 -0.54
CA LEU A 301 -16.13 -14.27 -0.96
C LEU A 301 -16.83 -15.62 -1.12
N ASN A 302 -17.79 -15.94 -0.25
CA ASN A 302 -18.55 -17.18 -0.29
C ASN A 302 -19.74 -17.16 -1.29
N ALA A 303 -19.97 -16.02 -1.95
CA ALA A 303 -21.08 -15.80 -2.88
C ALA A 303 -20.56 -15.42 -4.28
N ASP A 304 -19.71 -16.28 -4.85
CA ASP A 304 -19.20 -16.17 -6.21
C ASP A 304 -20.29 -16.52 -7.25
N PHE A 305 -21.22 -15.60 -7.45
CA PHE A 305 -22.40 -15.81 -8.30
C PHE A 305 -22.09 -16.00 -9.80
N LEU A 306 -20.86 -15.69 -10.24
CA LEU A 306 -20.38 -15.92 -11.61
C LEU A 306 -19.43 -17.13 -11.72
N ASN A 307 -19.09 -17.76 -10.58
CA ASN A 307 -18.22 -18.93 -10.47
C ASN A 307 -16.80 -18.69 -11.03
N PHE A 308 -16.19 -17.53 -10.76
CA PHE A 308 -14.80 -17.23 -11.09
C PHE A 308 -13.82 -18.27 -10.52
N GLU A 309 -13.92 -18.59 -9.23
CA GLU A 309 -12.97 -19.48 -8.54
C GLU A 309 -13.10 -20.95 -8.98
N GLU A 310 -14.34 -21.41 -9.20
CA GLU A 310 -14.60 -22.75 -9.74
C GLU A 310 -14.00 -22.90 -11.15
N ARG A 311 -14.17 -21.90 -12.02
CA ARG A 311 -13.61 -21.90 -13.38
C ARG A 311 -12.09 -21.86 -13.38
N ARG A 312 -11.50 -21.10 -12.46
CA ARG A 312 -10.05 -21.04 -12.26
C ARG A 312 -9.47 -22.40 -11.92
N SER A 313 -10.11 -23.10 -10.98
CA SER A 313 -9.73 -24.47 -10.59
C SER A 313 -9.84 -25.47 -11.75
N ARG A 314 -10.88 -25.35 -12.60
CA ARG A 314 -11.09 -26.27 -13.73
C ARG A 314 -10.23 -25.99 -14.96
N ARG A 315 -9.82 -24.74 -15.19
CA ARG A 315 -9.13 -24.29 -16.43
C ARG A 315 -8.04 -23.25 -16.15
N ALA A 316 -7.00 -23.69 -15.45
CA ALA A 316 -5.89 -22.86 -14.96
C ALA A 316 -5.13 -22.03 -16.02
N GLY A 317 -5.30 -22.30 -17.33
CA GLY A 317 -4.67 -21.55 -18.42
C GLY A 317 -5.55 -20.52 -19.14
N THR A 318 -6.87 -20.55 -18.94
CA THR A 318 -7.82 -19.66 -19.65
C THR A 318 -8.59 -18.76 -18.69
N ALA A 319 -8.88 -19.24 -17.49
CA ALA A 319 -9.57 -18.45 -16.46
C ALA A 319 -8.56 -17.56 -15.72
N TYR A 320 -8.65 -16.25 -15.97
CA TYR A 320 -7.73 -15.26 -15.40
C TYR A 320 -8.27 -14.59 -14.13
N PHE A 321 -9.51 -14.11 -14.17
CA PHE A 321 -10.13 -13.35 -13.09
C PHE A 321 -10.27 -14.20 -11.81
N SER A 322 -9.89 -13.63 -10.67
CA SER A 322 -10.15 -14.16 -9.34
C SER A 322 -11.00 -13.18 -8.57
N TYR A 323 -11.97 -13.73 -7.83
CA TYR A 323 -12.83 -12.98 -6.93
C TYR A 323 -12.01 -12.21 -5.88
N ARG A 324 -10.93 -12.82 -5.41
CA ARG A 324 -10.00 -12.29 -4.40
C ARG A 324 -9.05 -11.21 -4.91
N ARG A 325 -9.21 -10.79 -6.17
CA ARG A 325 -8.31 -9.82 -6.83
C ARG A 325 -9.06 -8.67 -7.47
N MET A 326 -10.39 -8.70 -7.40
CA MET A 326 -11.25 -7.73 -8.05
C MET A 326 -12.02 -6.93 -7.02
N PHE A 327 -12.37 -5.70 -7.38
CA PHE A 327 -13.20 -4.83 -6.58
C PHE A 327 -14.02 -3.95 -7.52
N GLY A 328 -15.30 -3.82 -7.24
CA GLY A 328 -16.17 -2.98 -8.06
C GLY A 328 -17.59 -3.48 -8.05
N TYR A 329 -18.42 -2.95 -8.93
CA TYR A 329 -19.86 -3.11 -8.81
C TYR A 329 -20.62 -3.20 -10.12
N LEU A 330 -21.80 -3.76 -10.02
CA LEU A 330 -22.88 -3.74 -10.99
C LEU A 330 -24.04 -2.91 -10.42
N ALA A 331 -24.52 -1.93 -11.18
CA ALA A 331 -25.66 -1.12 -10.76
C ALA A 331 -26.96 -1.62 -11.41
N ILE A 332 -27.95 -1.92 -10.58
CA ILE A 332 -29.32 -2.18 -11.00
C ILE A 332 -30.26 -1.15 -10.38
N SER A 333 -31.45 -0.98 -10.96
CA SER A 333 -32.49 -0.13 -10.38
C SER A 333 -33.86 -0.79 -10.49
N ARG A 334 -34.82 -0.31 -9.71
CA ARG A 334 -36.22 -0.76 -9.85
C ARG A 334 -36.87 -0.29 -11.15
N GLU A 335 -36.45 0.86 -11.67
CA GLU A 335 -37.01 1.46 -12.88
C GLU A 335 -36.50 0.78 -14.15
N GLU A 336 -35.18 0.61 -14.27
CA GLU A 336 -34.54 0.01 -15.45
C GLU A 336 -34.57 -1.53 -15.43
N ASN A 337 -34.61 -2.16 -14.24
CA ASN A 337 -34.53 -3.62 -14.08
C ASN A 337 -35.72 -4.20 -13.27
N PRO A 338 -36.99 -3.99 -13.70
CA PRO A 338 -38.17 -4.41 -12.94
C PRO A 338 -38.32 -5.94 -12.81
N ASP A 339 -37.74 -6.69 -13.76
CA ASP A 339 -37.80 -8.15 -13.77
C ASP A 339 -36.68 -8.81 -12.96
N LEU A 340 -35.63 -8.08 -12.58
CA LEU A 340 -34.70 -8.55 -11.56
C LEU A 340 -35.35 -8.30 -10.21
N LYS A 341 -36.01 -9.32 -9.65
CA LYS A 341 -36.77 -9.19 -8.40
C LYS A 341 -35.95 -9.66 -7.20
N ASP A 342 -36.01 -8.91 -6.11
CA ASP A 342 -35.40 -9.31 -4.85
C ASP A 342 -36.20 -10.46 -4.22
N LYS A 343 -35.52 -11.34 -3.48
CA LYS A 343 -36.21 -12.36 -2.66
C LYS A 343 -36.96 -11.71 -1.49
N SER A 344 -37.92 -12.43 -0.90
CA SER A 344 -38.68 -11.94 0.27
C SER A 344 -37.79 -11.58 1.47
N SER A 345 -36.69 -12.31 1.65
CA SER A 345 -35.66 -12.00 2.68
C SER A 345 -34.81 -10.76 2.35
N ARG A 346 -34.94 -10.21 1.13
CA ARG A 346 -34.05 -9.20 0.54
C ARG A 346 -32.59 -9.64 0.46
N GLU A 347 -32.33 -10.94 0.60
CA GLU A 347 -31.02 -11.56 0.41
C GLU A 347 -30.97 -12.28 -0.93
N GLY A 348 -30.50 -11.54 -1.93
CA GLY A 348 -30.27 -12.00 -3.29
C GLY A 348 -31.47 -11.82 -4.19
N LEU A 349 -31.25 -12.11 -5.48
CA LEU A 349 -32.27 -12.01 -6.51
C LEU A 349 -32.99 -13.36 -6.70
N ILE A 350 -34.25 -13.29 -7.13
CA ILE A 350 -35.03 -14.46 -7.52
C ILE A 350 -34.40 -15.07 -8.77
N ASN A 351 -34.16 -16.39 -8.75
CA ASN A 351 -33.60 -17.12 -9.88
C ASN A 351 -34.65 -17.34 -10.98
N ASN A 352 -35.03 -16.26 -11.66
CA ASN A 352 -35.91 -16.26 -12.83
C ASN A 352 -35.11 -16.30 -14.15
N ALA A 353 -35.80 -16.23 -15.28
CA ALA A 353 -35.17 -16.30 -16.60
C ALA A 353 -34.21 -15.12 -16.84
N GLN A 354 -34.60 -13.92 -16.42
CA GLN A 354 -33.84 -12.68 -16.55
C GLN A 354 -32.55 -12.72 -15.72
N TYR A 355 -32.63 -13.18 -14.46
CA TYR A 355 -31.44 -13.39 -13.62
C TYR A 355 -30.46 -14.39 -14.26
N ARG A 356 -30.97 -15.52 -14.78
CA ARG A 356 -30.10 -16.49 -15.48
C ARG A 356 -29.47 -15.93 -16.74
N ALA A 357 -30.20 -15.11 -17.50
CA ALA A 357 -29.67 -14.44 -18.67
C ALA A 357 -28.57 -13.44 -18.30
N PHE A 358 -28.79 -12.62 -17.28
CA PHE A 358 -27.80 -11.69 -16.73
C PHE A 358 -26.52 -12.40 -16.27
N VAL A 359 -26.65 -13.46 -15.47
CA VAL A 359 -25.51 -14.25 -15.00
C VAL A 359 -24.77 -14.89 -16.19
N ASN A 360 -25.49 -15.43 -17.17
CA ASN A 360 -24.88 -16.03 -18.36
C ASN A 360 -24.09 -15.01 -19.19
N ASP A 361 -24.68 -13.84 -19.45
CA ASP A 361 -24.05 -12.77 -20.22
C ASP A 361 -22.79 -12.24 -19.54
N SER A 362 -22.89 -11.94 -18.23
CA SER A 362 -21.76 -11.47 -17.44
C SER A 362 -20.63 -12.51 -17.42
N THR A 363 -20.98 -13.78 -17.19
CA THR A 363 -20.02 -14.88 -17.14
C THR A 363 -19.30 -15.06 -18.48
N ASN A 364 -20.03 -15.01 -19.60
CA ASN A 364 -19.44 -15.17 -20.92
C ASN A 364 -18.60 -13.96 -21.34
N PHE A 365 -19.00 -12.76 -20.94
CA PHE A 365 -18.20 -11.55 -21.13
C PHE A 365 -16.82 -11.69 -20.48
N PHE A 366 -16.76 -11.98 -19.17
CA PHE A 366 -15.48 -12.16 -18.48
C PHE A 366 -14.66 -13.32 -19.06
N TRP A 367 -15.33 -14.38 -19.49
CA TRP A 367 -14.69 -15.53 -20.10
C TRP A 367 -14.03 -15.20 -21.46
N GLU A 368 -14.72 -14.47 -22.33
CA GLU A 368 -14.17 -14.07 -23.63
C GLU A 368 -13.09 -13.00 -23.45
N LEU A 369 -13.30 -12.04 -22.55
CA LEU A 369 -12.30 -11.03 -22.22
C LEU A 369 -11.00 -11.67 -21.70
N ALA A 370 -11.12 -12.67 -20.82
CA ALA A 370 -9.97 -13.44 -20.34
C ALA A 370 -9.24 -14.14 -21.48
N LYS A 371 -9.96 -14.76 -22.42
CA LYS A 371 -9.34 -15.40 -23.60
C LYS A 371 -8.64 -14.43 -24.53
N GLU A 372 -9.19 -13.24 -24.68
CA GLU A 372 -8.72 -12.28 -25.65
C GLU A 372 -7.41 -11.63 -25.22
N TYR A 373 -7.29 -11.25 -23.94
CA TYR A 373 -6.11 -10.51 -23.43
C TYR A 373 -5.31 -11.22 -22.34
N PHE A 374 -5.95 -12.00 -21.46
CA PHE A 374 -5.33 -12.41 -20.18
C PHE A 374 -4.94 -13.88 -20.07
N ALA A 375 -5.41 -14.75 -20.98
CA ALA A 375 -5.12 -16.17 -20.99
C ALA A 375 -3.61 -16.44 -21.14
N THR A 376 -3.19 -17.67 -20.86
CA THR A 376 -1.78 -18.07 -21.05
C THR A 376 -1.35 -17.92 -22.51
N ILE A 377 -2.26 -18.21 -23.43
CA ILE A 377 -2.11 -17.97 -24.86
C ILE A 377 -3.29 -17.07 -25.26
N PRO A 378 -3.16 -15.74 -25.11
CA PRO A 378 -4.25 -14.81 -25.45
C PRO A 378 -4.32 -14.60 -26.96
N LYS A 379 -5.46 -14.13 -27.46
CA LYS A 379 -5.60 -13.72 -28.87
C LYS A 379 -4.76 -12.47 -29.16
N GLN A 380 -4.64 -11.59 -28.18
CA GLN A 380 -3.84 -10.37 -28.22
C GLN A 380 -2.76 -10.43 -27.14
N SER A 381 -1.49 -10.22 -27.49
CA SER A 381 -0.35 -10.40 -26.58
C SER A 381 -0.13 -9.25 -25.60
N LEU A 382 -0.86 -8.13 -25.76
CA LEU A 382 -0.61 -6.87 -25.06
C LEU A 382 -0.32 -7.02 -23.56
N PHE A 383 -1.21 -7.68 -22.82
CA PHE A 383 -1.03 -7.87 -21.38
C PHE A 383 0.19 -8.71 -21.03
N ARG A 384 0.48 -9.75 -21.83
CA ARG A 384 1.61 -10.68 -21.59
C ARG A 384 2.94 -10.03 -21.88
N ASP A 385 3.01 -9.17 -22.89
CA ASP A 385 4.22 -8.44 -23.25
C ASP A 385 4.58 -7.44 -22.13
N ILE A 386 3.61 -6.66 -21.66
CA ILE A 386 3.80 -5.73 -20.52
C ILE A 386 4.19 -6.50 -19.26
N GLN A 387 3.47 -7.59 -18.95
CA GLN A 387 3.77 -8.40 -17.77
C GLN A 387 5.18 -9.00 -17.81
N LYS A 388 5.66 -9.42 -18.98
CA LYS A 388 7.01 -9.95 -19.15
C LYS A 388 8.06 -8.88 -18.87
N GLU A 389 7.90 -7.69 -19.46
CA GLU A 389 8.80 -6.55 -19.23
C GLU A 389 8.88 -6.17 -17.74
N LEU A 390 7.74 -6.09 -17.05
CA LEU A 390 7.70 -5.79 -15.62
C LEU A 390 8.43 -6.85 -14.77
N ASN A 391 8.22 -8.13 -15.08
CA ASN A 391 8.89 -9.21 -14.36
C ASN A 391 10.41 -9.18 -14.60
N GLU A 392 10.87 -8.96 -15.84
CA GLU A 392 12.30 -8.85 -16.16
C GLU A 392 12.96 -7.67 -15.44
N ARG A 393 12.27 -6.52 -15.40
CA ARG A 393 12.72 -5.34 -14.65
C ARG A 393 12.83 -5.62 -13.16
N HIS A 394 11.82 -6.29 -12.58
CA HIS A 394 11.82 -6.65 -11.17
C HIS A 394 12.93 -7.67 -10.82
N GLU A 395 13.16 -8.66 -11.68
CA GLU A 395 14.26 -9.63 -11.52
C GLU A 395 15.64 -8.96 -11.59
N SER A 396 15.83 -8.01 -12.50
CA SER A 396 17.07 -7.20 -12.57
C SER A 396 17.30 -6.42 -11.28
N LEU A 397 16.26 -5.72 -10.79
CA LEU A 397 16.33 -4.96 -9.54
C LEU A 397 16.64 -5.85 -8.33
N LYS A 398 16.03 -7.06 -8.28
CA LYS A 398 16.30 -8.02 -7.22
C LYS A 398 17.74 -8.56 -7.28
N ALA A 399 18.24 -8.91 -8.46
CA ALA A 399 19.61 -9.36 -8.64
C ALA A 399 20.62 -8.29 -8.22
N ASP A 400 20.34 -7.02 -8.50
CA ASP A 400 21.19 -5.91 -8.06
C ASP A 400 21.15 -5.71 -6.54
N LYS A 401 19.96 -5.78 -5.91
CA LYS A 401 19.83 -5.76 -4.43
C LYS A 401 20.56 -6.93 -3.76
N GLU A 402 20.52 -8.14 -4.34
CA GLU A 402 21.21 -9.31 -3.81
C GLU A 402 22.74 -9.18 -3.93
N ARG A 403 23.23 -8.65 -5.05
CA ARG A 403 24.66 -8.35 -5.24
C ARG A 403 25.15 -7.29 -4.26
N GLU A 404 24.37 -6.23 -4.04
CA GLU A 404 24.66 -5.20 -3.03
C GLU A 404 24.74 -5.81 -1.63
N LYS A 405 23.78 -6.67 -1.27
CA LYS A 405 23.80 -7.40 0.02
C LYS A 405 25.03 -8.29 0.16
N TYR A 406 25.41 -9.01 -0.89
CA TYR A 406 26.62 -9.84 -0.89
C TYR A 406 27.89 -8.99 -0.71
N GLU A 407 28.02 -7.88 -1.45
CA GLU A 407 29.14 -6.95 -1.33
C GLU A 407 29.21 -6.33 0.09
N LYS A 408 28.06 -5.96 0.67
CA LYS A 408 27.97 -5.50 2.06
C LYS A 408 28.46 -6.54 3.06
N ILE A 409 28.06 -7.79 2.92
CA ILE A 409 28.47 -8.90 3.80
C ILE A 409 29.98 -9.16 3.65
N ALA A 410 30.48 -9.22 2.41
CA ALA A 410 31.89 -9.46 2.12
C ALA A 410 32.78 -8.35 2.71
N PHE A 411 32.36 -7.09 2.58
CA PHE A 411 33.08 -5.95 3.14
C PHE A 411 33.03 -5.91 4.67
N THR A 412 31.89 -6.23 5.27
CA THR A 412 31.78 -6.30 6.73
C THR A 412 32.67 -7.41 7.30
N LYS A 413 32.76 -8.55 6.60
CA LYS A 413 33.63 -9.66 6.97
C LYS A 413 35.11 -9.27 6.86
N SER A 414 35.52 -8.62 5.77
CA SER A 414 36.91 -8.17 5.59
C SER A 414 37.33 -7.13 6.63
N LEU A 415 36.43 -6.20 7.00
CA LEU A 415 36.66 -5.24 8.09
C LEU A 415 36.84 -5.89 9.46
N ASN A 416 36.11 -6.98 9.73
CA ASN A 416 36.21 -7.69 11.01
C ASN A 416 37.43 -8.60 11.09
N GLU A 417 37.89 -9.16 9.96
CA GLU A 417 39.11 -9.97 9.90
C GLU A 417 40.41 -9.13 9.91
N TYR A 418 40.31 -7.85 9.55
CA TYR A 418 41.46 -6.97 9.41
C TYR A 418 42.33 -6.85 10.68
N PRO A 419 41.78 -6.66 11.91
CA PRO A 419 42.61 -6.53 13.12
C PRO A 419 43.49 -7.75 13.40
N GLU A 420 42.97 -8.95 13.19
CA GLU A 420 43.72 -10.19 13.40
C GLU A 420 44.78 -10.41 12.31
N LYS A 421 44.46 -10.07 11.06
CA LYS A 421 45.43 -10.08 9.94
C LYS A 421 46.56 -9.07 10.17
N LEU A 422 46.25 -7.87 10.65
CA LEU A 422 47.24 -6.86 10.97
C LEU A 422 48.13 -7.29 12.13
N LYS A 423 47.57 -7.86 13.21
CA LYS A 423 48.37 -8.39 14.34
C LYS A 423 49.32 -9.50 13.90
N THR A 424 48.85 -10.47 13.11
CA THR A 424 49.69 -11.58 12.63
C THR A 424 50.81 -11.06 11.72
N TYR A 425 50.47 -10.16 10.80
CA TYR A 425 51.46 -9.49 9.95
C TYR A 425 52.50 -8.70 10.78
N ASN A 426 52.06 -7.98 11.82
CA ASN A 426 52.96 -7.23 12.70
C ASN A 426 53.92 -8.14 13.46
N ASN A 427 53.42 -9.24 14.02
CA ASN A 427 54.22 -10.20 14.78
C ASN A 427 55.28 -10.86 13.88
N GLU A 428 54.89 -11.33 12.68
CA GLU A 428 55.82 -11.96 11.74
C GLU A 428 56.91 -10.97 11.29
N TYR A 429 56.54 -9.72 10.97
CA TYR A 429 57.51 -8.71 10.55
C TYR A 429 58.50 -8.37 11.69
N SER A 430 58.00 -8.26 12.93
CA SER A 430 58.84 -7.96 14.10
C SER A 430 59.81 -9.10 14.47
N ASP A 431 59.38 -10.35 14.32
CA ASP A 431 60.22 -11.54 14.51
C ASP A 431 61.32 -11.60 13.45
N LEU A 432 60.99 -11.32 12.18
CA LEU A 432 61.97 -11.25 11.10
C LEU A 432 63.01 -10.14 11.33
N LEU A 433 62.59 -8.96 11.80
CA LEU A 433 63.51 -7.87 12.15
C LEU A 433 64.42 -8.24 13.32
N SER A 434 63.89 -8.90 14.36
CA SER A 434 64.67 -9.32 15.54
C SER A 434 65.70 -10.39 15.16
N ARG A 435 65.31 -11.37 14.34
CA ARG A 435 66.23 -12.38 13.80
C ARG A 435 67.31 -11.77 12.92
N LEU A 436 66.98 -10.73 12.16
CA LEU A 436 67.94 -9.99 11.36
C LEU A 436 68.96 -9.28 12.27
N GLU A 437 68.49 -8.62 13.33
CA GLU A 437 69.35 -7.91 14.29
C GLU A 437 70.30 -8.84 15.05
N GLU A 438 69.81 -9.98 15.56
CA GLU A 438 70.66 -10.98 16.23
C GLU A 438 71.76 -11.50 15.31
N LYS A 439 71.42 -11.82 14.05
CA LYS A 439 72.38 -12.36 13.10
C LYS A 439 73.39 -11.34 12.60
N VAL A 440 72.99 -10.07 12.44
CA VAL A 440 73.91 -8.98 12.06
C VAL A 440 74.95 -8.67 13.16
N ASN A 441 74.61 -8.98 14.43
CA ASN A 441 75.48 -8.77 15.58
C ASN A 441 76.47 -9.92 15.85
N GLN A 442 76.29 -11.10 15.23
CA GLN A 442 77.25 -12.21 15.33
C GLN A 442 78.48 -11.97 14.44
N LEU A 443 79.68 -12.30 14.94
CA LEU A 443 80.97 -11.92 14.34
C LEU A 443 81.40 -12.80 13.14
N ASN A 444 80.79 -13.96 12.94
CA ASN A 444 81.05 -14.87 11.82
C ASN A 444 79.72 -15.32 11.21
N ILE A 445 79.28 -14.64 10.16
CA ILE A 445 77.95 -14.86 9.56
C ILE A 445 78.10 -15.79 8.34
N GLY A 446 77.33 -16.87 8.32
CA GLY A 446 77.08 -17.65 7.11
C GLY A 446 76.10 -16.91 6.19
N TYR A 447 76.55 -16.55 4.98
CA TYR A 447 75.84 -15.70 4.01
C TYR A 447 74.39 -16.14 3.69
N SER A 448 74.08 -17.44 3.71
CA SER A 448 72.78 -17.94 3.22
C SER A 448 71.60 -17.70 4.18
N GLU A 449 71.85 -17.52 5.48
CA GLU A 449 70.77 -17.38 6.46
C GLU A 449 70.26 -15.94 6.58
N VAL A 450 71.10 -14.96 6.27
CA VAL A 450 70.70 -13.54 6.19
C VAL A 450 69.97 -13.25 4.88
N GLU A 451 70.36 -13.91 3.77
CA GLU A 451 69.68 -13.84 2.46
C GLU A 451 68.21 -14.30 2.54
N GLY A 452 67.92 -15.37 3.29
CA GLY A 452 66.55 -15.87 3.49
C GLY A 452 65.63 -14.91 4.25
N ILE A 453 66.16 -14.24 5.28
CA ILE A 453 65.39 -13.27 6.09
C ILE A 453 65.09 -12.01 5.27
N LEU A 454 66.07 -11.50 4.53
CA LEU A 454 65.91 -10.33 3.65
C LEU A 454 64.86 -10.57 2.55
N ASN A 455 64.86 -11.76 1.94
CA ASN A 455 63.87 -12.12 0.92
C ASN A 455 62.44 -12.19 1.48
N ARG A 456 62.25 -12.72 2.70
CA ARG A 456 60.92 -12.77 3.33
C ARG A 456 60.42 -11.38 3.71
N ILE A 457 61.29 -10.49 4.19
CA ILE A 457 60.94 -9.09 4.47
C ILE A 457 60.48 -8.38 3.19
N HIS A 458 61.15 -8.60 2.06
CA HIS A 458 60.74 -8.02 0.78
C HIS A 458 59.42 -8.58 0.25
N ALA A 459 59.15 -9.87 0.45
CA ALA A 459 57.84 -10.45 0.13
C ALA A 459 56.72 -9.82 0.98
N MET A 460 56.96 -9.60 2.28
CA MET A 460 56.00 -8.91 3.14
C MET A 460 55.77 -7.46 2.69
N ASP A 461 56.83 -6.71 2.34
CA ASP A 461 56.69 -5.34 1.80
C ASP A 461 55.76 -5.29 0.56
N ALA A 462 55.72 -6.33 -0.27
CA ALA A 462 54.82 -6.41 -1.43
C ALA A 462 53.37 -6.78 -1.05
N GLU A 463 53.18 -7.55 0.03
CA GLU A 463 51.87 -7.89 0.60
C GLU A 463 51.20 -6.70 1.30
N TYR A 464 51.99 -5.72 1.77
CA TYR A 464 51.53 -4.49 2.44
C TYR A 464 50.38 -3.78 1.69
N ASN A 465 50.52 -3.61 0.38
CA ASN A 465 49.54 -2.92 -0.47
C ASN A 465 48.19 -3.67 -0.60
N LYS A 466 48.11 -4.93 -0.13
CA LYS A 466 46.91 -5.77 -0.20
C LYS A 466 46.21 -5.92 1.15
N LEU A 467 46.75 -5.36 2.24
CA LEU A 467 46.22 -5.52 3.59
C LEU A 467 44.92 -4.73 3.82
N LEU A 468 44.75 -3.57 3.18
CA LEU A 468 43.54 -2.78 3.31
C LEU A 468 42.39 -3.38 2.48
N PRO A 469 41.21 -3.61 3.09
CA PRO A 469 40.01 -3.98 2.36
C PRO A 469 39.65 -2.89 1.34
N LYS A 470 39.47 -3.27 0.08
CA LYS A 470 38.98 -2.34 -0.96
C LYS A 470 37.52 -2.02 -0.72
N VAL A 471 37.17 -0.73 -0.83
CA VAL A 471 35.78 -0.27 -0.74
C VAL A 471 34.98 -0.88 -1.90
N PRO A 472 33.84 -1.55 -1.64
CA PRO A 472 33.00 -2.11 -2.69
C PRO A 472 32.46 -0.99 -3.60
N LYS A 473 32.33 -1.29 -4.89
CA LYS A 473 31.90 -0.31 -5.90
C LYS A 473 30.38 -0.13 -5.98
N LYS A 474 29.58 -1.06 -5.45
CA LYS A 474 28.10 -1.03 -5.57
C LYS A 474 27.38 -0.83 -4.24
N TYR A 475 28.11 -0.78 -3.14
CA TYR A 475 27.59 -0.55 -1.81
C TYR A 475 28.22 0.71 -1.24
N LYS A 476 27.39 1.69 -0.83
CA LYS A 476 27.87 2.86 -0.09
C LYS A 476 28.10 2.44 1.37
N PRO A 477 29.36 2.45 1.86
CA PRO A 477 29.64 2.10 3.25
C PRO A 477 28.91 3.05 4.20
N THR A 478 28.51 2.53 5.36
CA THR A 478 28.00 3.37 6.45
C THR A 478 29.12 4.24 7.04
N ASP A 479 28.78 5.38 7.64
CA ASP A 479 29.76 6.28 8.28
C ASP A 479 30.62 5.53 9.31
N ASN A 480 30.02 4.64 10.09
CA ASN A 480 30.75 3.76 11.03
C ASN A 480 31.76 2.81 10.36
N GLN A 481 31.52 2.38 9.12
CA GLN A 481 32.45 1.53 8.37
C GLN A 481 33.58 2.35 7.75
N LEU A 482 33.29 3.58 7.29
CA LEU A 482 34.30 4.53 6.81
C LEU A 482 35.25 4.91 7.94
N ASP A 483 34.73 5.28 9.11
CA ASP A 483 35.52 5.58 10.32
C ASP A 483 36.45 4.42 10.71
N ARG A 484 35.97 3.18 10.62
CA ARG A 484 36.80 2.00 10.91
C ARG A 484 37.91 1.83 9.89
N LEU A 485 37.62 2.03 8.61
CA LEU A 485 38.59 1.91 7.52
C LEU A 485 39.66 3.00 7.62
N GLU A 486 39.28 4.23 7.98
CA GLU A 486 40.21 5.33 8.24
C GLU A 486 41.11 5.03 9.44
N LYS A 487 40.55 4.58 10.57
CA LYS A 487 41.34 4.14 11.75
C LYS A 487 42.33 3.04 11.39
N TYR A 488 41.91 2.08 10.57
CA TYR A 488 42.77 0.99 10.10
C TYR A 488 43.86 1.46 9.14
N SER A 489 43.57 2.44 8.28
CA SER A 489 44.55 3.10 7.42
C SER A 489 45.64 3.78 8.24
N ILE A 490 45.24 4.57 9.24
CA ILE A 490 46.16 5.27 10.15
C ILE A 490 47.04 4.26 10.91
N GLN A 491 46.46 3.18 11.44
CA GLN A 491 47.22 2.12 12.12
C GLN A 491 48.24 1.43 11.20
N LEU A 492 47.92 1.26 9.92
CA LEU A 492 48.84 0.69 8.94
C LEU A 492 50.00 1.65 8.62
N GLU A 493 49.71 2.93 8.45
CA GLU A 493 50.72 3.97 8.20
C GLU A 493 51.66 4.14 9.41
N GLU A 494 51.13 4.22 10.63
CA GLU A 494 51.92 4.28 11.86
C GLU A 494 52.83 3.06 12.03
N PHE A 495 52.33 1.88 11.64
CA PHE A 495 53.12 0.66 11.66
C PHE A 495 54.21 0.68 10.59
N HIS A 496 53.90 1.14 9.38
CA HIS A 496 54.85 1.26 8.28
C HIS A 496 56.00 2.21 8.62
N GLU A 497 55.70 3.36 9.23
CA GLU A 497 56.73 4.29 9.71
C GLU A 497 57.62 3.68 10.80
N LYS A 498 57.03 2.96 11.77
CA LYS A 498 57.80 2.24 12.80
C LYS A 498 58.73 1.20 12.20
N ILE A 499 58.24 0.44 11.20
CA ILE A 499 59.06 -0.52 10.45
C ILE A 499 60.22 0.19 9.76
N LEU A 500 59.95 1.27 9.01
CA LEU A 500 60.97 1.98 8.24
C LEU A 500 62.09 2.50 9.14
N ASN A 501 61.73 3.01 10.31
CA ASN A 501 62.68 3.52 11.31
C ASN A 501 63.58 2.43 11.91
N LEU A 502 63.09 1.20 12.07
CA LEU A 502 63.89 0.06 12.54
C LEU A 502 64.71 -0.57 11.41
N LYS A 503 64.11 -0.70 10.22
CA LYS A 503 64.68 -1.34 9.04
C LYS A 503 65.87 -0.57 8.49
N ASN A 504 65.74 0.74 8.28
CA ASN A 504 66.78 1.57 7.64
C ASN A 504 68.16 1.47 8.31
N PRO A 505 68.31 1.60 9.65
CA PRO A 505 69.60 1.48 10.31
C PRO A 505 70.14 0.04 10.32
N LEU A 506 69.28 -0.98 10.41
CA LEU A 506 69.67 -2.40 10.36
C LEU A 506 70.16 -2.80 8.97
N PHE A 507 69.46 -2.37 7.92
CA PHE A 507 69.86 -2.57 6.53
C PHE A 507 71.17 -1.84 6.24
N LYS A 508 71.35 -0.61 6.74
CA LYS A 508 72.59 0.14 6.57
C LYS A 508 73.79 -0.55 7.25
N LYS A 509 73.62 -1.05 8.48
CA LYS A 509 74.65 -1.84 9.19
C LYS A 509 74.97 -3.18 8.51
N ALA A 510 73.95 -3.85 7.97
CA ALA A 510 74.13 -5.07 7.19
C ALA A 510 74.91 -4.79 5.87
N GLN A 511 74.60 -3.68 5.20
CA GLN A 511 75.25 -3.24 3.96
C GLN A 511 76.69 -2.73 4.17
N GLU A 512 76.98 -2.03 5.28
CA GLU A 512 78.32 -1.51 5.60
C GLU A 512 79.34 -2.62 5.93
N LYS A 513 78.88 -3.80 6.36
CA LYS A 513 79.73 -4.99 6.60
C LYS A 513 79.98 -5.85 5.34
N LEU A 514 79.32 -5.55 4.21
CA LEU A 514 79.42 -6.32 2.96
C LEU A 514 80.29 -5.58 1.92
N ALA A 515 81.15 -6.29 1.20
CA ALA A 515 82.05 -5.68 0.22
C ALA A 515 81.28 -5.18 -1.04
N ILE A 516 81.75 -4.10 -1.68
CA ILE A 516 81.13 -3.45 -2.86
C ILE A 516 80.86 -4.45 -4.02
N ARG A 517 81.64 -5.52 -4.12
CA ARG A 517 81.47 -6.58 -5.13
C ARG A 517 80.22 -7.44 -4.85
N ASP A 518 79.88 -7.67 -3.58
CA ASP A 518 78.73 -8.46 -3.15
C ASP A 518 77.44 -7.65 -3.17
N LEU A 519 77.50 -6.34 -2.84
CA LEU A 519 76.37 -5.40 -2.99
C LEU A 519 75.89 -5.28 -4.45
N LYS A 520 76.81 -5.36 -5.42
CA LYS A 520 76.46 -5.33 -6.86
C LYS A 520 75.79 -6.63 -7.29
N ILE A 521 76.21 -7.77 -6.74
CA ILE A 521 75.59 -9.09 -6.98
C ILE A 521 74.19 -9.13 -6.35
N ASP A 522 74.02 -8.63 -5.12
CA ASP A 522 72.73 -8.50 -4.45
C ASP A 522 71.78 -7.54 -5.19
N PHE A 523 72.26 -6.39 -5.65
CA PHE A 523 71.45 -5.47 -6.45
C PHE A 523 71.01 -6.10 -7.80
N SER A 524 71.92 -6.86 -8.44
CA SER A 524 71.63 -7.59 -9.68
C SER A 524 70.60 -8.69 -9.46
N LYS A 525 70.74 -9.47 -8.37
CA LYS A 525 69.79 -10.51 -7.97
C LYS A 525 68.44 -9.91 -7.55
N LYS A 526 68.43 -8.73 -6.94
CA LYS A 526 67.21 -7.99 -6.56
C LYS A 526 66.46 -7.48 -7.78
N ILE A 527 67.16 -6.91 -8.76
CA ILE A 527 66.56 -6.58 -10.06
C ILE A 527 66.08 -7.84 -10.76
N ALA A 528 66.83 -8.94 -10.70
CA ALA A 528 66.43 -10.20 -11.32
C ALA A 528 65.19 -10.82 -10.66
N SER A 529 65.05 -10.76 -9.34
CA SER A 529 63.86 -11.24 -8.62
C SER A 529 62.65 -10.34 -8.85
N PHE A 530 62.81 -9.01 -8.83
CA PHE A 530 61.75 -8.09 -9.20
C PHE A 530 61.34 -8.23 -10.67
N ASN A 531 62.28 -8.43 -11.59
CA ASN A 531 61.97 -8.71 -12.98
C ASN A 531 61.27 -10.06 -13.12
N ALA A 532 61.73 -11.12 -12.45
CA ALA A 532 61.08 -12.42 -12.50
C ALA A 532 59.67 -12.38 -11.92
N GLU A 533 59.43 -11.60 -10.87
CA GLU A 533 58.11 -11.43 -10.27
C GLU A 533 57.20 -10.52 -11.11
N LEU A 534 57.75 -9.48 -11.72
CA LEU A 534 57.03 -8.61 -12.66
C LEU A 534 56.67 -9.38 -13.94
N GLU A 535 57.62 -10.14 -14.49
CA GLU A 535 57.38 -11.06 -15.61
C GLU A 535 56.35 -12.10 -15.23
N ARG A 536 56.46 -12.71 -14.05
CA ARG A 536 55.46 -13.68 -13.57
C ARG A 536 54.08 -13.06 -13.46
N ASN A 537 53.95 -11.89 -12.84
CA ASN A 537 52.66 -11.20 -12.72
C ASN A 537 52.11 -10.76 -14.08
N ILE A 538 52.95 -10.26 -14.98
CA ILE A 538 52.54 -9.90 -16.34
C ILE A 538 52.09 -11.15 -17.08
N ASN A 539 52.82 -12.26 -16.96
CA ASN A 539 52.51 -13.49 -17.67
C ASN A 539 51.28 -14.19 -17.06
N ASP A 540 51.11 -14.15 -15.74
CA ASP A 540 49.92 -14.64 -15.04
C ASP A 540 48.68 -13.83 -15.43
N ASN A 541 48.76 -12.48 -15.43
CA ASN A 541 47.66 -11.64 -15.91
C ASN A 541 47.39 -11.80 -17.40
N LYS A 542 48.44 -11.96 -18.21
CA LYS A 542 48.32 -12.30 -19.64
C LYS A 542 47.62 -13.64 -19.81
N ASN A 543 47.95 -14.65 -19.00
CA ASN A 543 47.30 -15.96 -19.03
C ASN A 543 45.82 -15.85 -18.62
N ILE A 544 45.50 -15.08 -17.58
CA ILE A 544 44.12 -14.81 -17.15
C ILE A 544 43.32 -14.12 -18.27
N LEU A 545 43.89 -13.08 -18.89
CA LEU A 545 43.27 -12.37 -20.01
C LEU A 545 43.06 -13.31 -21.20
N THR A 546 44.08 -14.08 -21.57
CA THR A 546 44.03 -15.02 -22.69
C THR A 546 42.98 -16.11 -22.43
N ASN A 547 42.95 -16.69 -21.24
CA ASN A 547 41.96 -17.70 -20.85
C ASN A 547 40.55 -17.13 -20.86
N SER A 548 40.36 -15.91 -20.37
CA SER A 548 39.05 -15.25 -20.34
C SER A 548 38.54 -14.95 -21.76
N LEU A 549 39.43 -14.47 -22.64
CA LEU A 549 39.10 -14.26 -24.06
C LEU A 549 38.85 -15.59 -24.80
N GLU A 550 39.58 -16.65 -24.47
CA GLU A 550 39.35 -18.00 -25.01
C GLU A 550 37.99 -18.55 -24.61
N VAL A 551 37.59 -18.42 -23.33
CA VAL A 551 36.26 -18.82 -22.85
C VAL A 551 35.16 -18.05 -23.58
N LEU A 552 35.28 -16.72 -23.66
CA LEU A 552 34.32 -15.88 -24.38
C LEU A 552 34.25 -16.22 -25.87
N ARG A 553 35.38 -16.49 -26.51
CA ARG A 553 35.44 -16.92 -27.91
C ARG A 553 34.74 -18.26 -28.10
N LEU A 554 34.98 -19.21 -27.21
CA LEU A 554 34.41 -20.56 -27.29
C LEU A 554 32.89 -20.51 -27.09
N GLU A 555 32.42 -19.72 -26.14
CA GLU A 555 30.99 -19.50 -25.90
C GLU A 555 30.32 -18.77 -27.09
N TYR A 556 30.95 -17.71 -27.61
CA TYR A 556 30.50 -17.03 -28.83
C TYR A 556 30.38 -18.00 -30.00
N THR A 557 31.41 -18.84 -30.19
CA THR A 557 31.43 -19.83 -31.28
C THR A 557 30.33 -20.87 -31.11
N GLN A 558 30.08 -21.35 -29.89
CA GLN A 558 29.00 -22.30 -29.62
C GLN A 558 27.62 -21.68 -29.89
N ARG A 559 27.38 -20.46 -29.41
CA ARG A 559 26.10 -19.76 -29.61
C ARG A 559 25.87 -19.40 -31.08
N ALA A 560 26.90 -18.93 -31.78
CA ALA A 560 26.85 -18.66 -33.21
C ALA A 560 26.57 -19.95 -34.01
N ARG A 561 27.21 -21.08 -33.66
CA ARG A 561 26.92 -22.38 -34.28
C ARG A 561 25.47 -22.78 -34.07
N ARG A 562 24.91 -22.65 -32.87
CA ARG A 562 23.48 -22.98 -32.63
C ARG A 562 22.54 -22.21 -33.54
N ILE A 563 22.74 -20.89 -33.68
CA ILE A 563 21.92 -20.04 -34.56
C ILE A 563 22.06 -20.47 -36.03
N LEU A 564 23.28 -20.79 -36.46
CA LEU A 564 23.55 -21.26 -37.83
C LEU A 564 22.97 -22.66 -38.08
N ASP A 565 23.07 -23.55 -37.09
CA ASP A 565 22.54 -24.91 -37.15
C ASP A 565 21.00 -24.88 -37.22
N GLU A 566 20.35 -24.01 -36.45
CA GLU A 566 18.89 -23.80 -36.49
C GLU A 566 18.44 -23.29 -37.86
N PHE A 567 19.12 -22.29 -38.42
CA PHE A 567 18.84 -21.82 -39.78
C PHE A 567 19.07 -22.91 -40.84
N SER A 568 20.11 -23.74 -40.67
CA SER A 568 20.40 -24.85 -41.58
C SER A 568 19.34 -25.95 -41.51
N HIS A 569 18.83 -26.24 -40.30
CA HIS A 569 17.77 -27.21 -40.09
C HIS A 569 16.46 -26.75 -40.73
N ASP A 570 16.08 -25.49 -40.51
CA ASP A 570 14.92 -24.86 -41.13
C ASP A 570 15.03 -24.88 -42.66
N LYS A 571 16.22 -24.57 -43.19
CA LYS A 571 16.51 -24.66 -44.63
C LYS A 571 16.29 -26.09 -45.16
N ASP A 572 16.87 -27.09 -44.52
CA ASP A 572 16.78 -28.47 -44.98
C ASP A 572 15.34 -29.02 -44.85
N GLU A 573 14.61 -28.66 -43.80
CA GLU A 573 13.19 -29.00 -43.62
C GLU A 573 12.32 -28.39 -44.72
N ILE A 574 12.60 -27.13 -45.07
CA ILE A 574 11.86 -26.40 -46.10
C ILE A 574 12.19 -26.94 -47.50
N ILE A 575 13.47 -27.18 -47.81
CA ILE A 575 13.90 -27.76 -49.10
C ILE A 575 13.23 -29.12 -49.33
N ASN A 576 13.15 -29.96 -48.30
CA ASN A 576 12.52 -31.28 -48.39
C ASN A 576 10.99 -31.23 -48.62
N ARG A 577 10.35 -30.07 -48.42
CA ARG A 577 8.88 -29.88 -48.55
C ARG A 577 8.46 -29.13 -49.82
N ILE A 578 9.40 -28.74 -50.68
CA ILE A 578 9.10 -28.02 -51.92
C ILE A 578 8.67 -29.01 -53.01
N ASP A 579 7.40 -28.95 -53.41
CA ASP A 579 6.75 -29.80 -54.42
C ASP A 579 6.00 -28.99 -55.51
N SER A 580 5.90 -27.66 -55.40
CA SER A 580 5.23 -26.80 -56.40
C SER A 580 5.83 -25.39 -56.52
N LYS A 581 5.62 -24.74 -57.66
CA LYS A 581 6.16 -23.41 -57.98
C LYS A 581 5.60 -22.28 -57.10
N GLU A 582 4.37 -22.42 -56.63
CA GLU A 582 3.69 -21.45 -55.74
C GLU A 582 4.20 -21.56 -54.30
N LYS A 583 4.51 -22.78 -53.84
CA LYS A 583 5.11 -23.03 -52.52
C LYS A 583 6.53 -22.49 -52.40
N ILE A 584 7.28 -22.39 -53.50
CA ILE A 584 8.63 -21.79 -53.50
C ILE A 584 8.58 -20.34 -52.98
N SER A 585 7.60 -19.54 -53.43
CA SER A 585 7.47 -18.16 -52.97
C SER A 585 7.09 -18.09 -51.50
N GLN A 586 6.12 -18.92 -51.07
CA GLN A 586 5.68 -18.95 -49.66
C GLN A 586 6.78 -19.41 -48.71
N TYR A 587 7.57 -20.40 -49.11
CA TYR A 587 8.69 -20.89 -48.32
C TYR A 587 9.89 -19.94 -48.36
N ALA A 588 10.06 -19.16 -49.43
CA ALA A 588 11.05 -18.07 -49.47
C ALA A 588 10.69 -16.97 -48.45
N ASP A 589 9.44 -16.53 -48.42
CA ASP A 589 8.96 -15.54 -47.44
C ASP A 589 9.07 -16.07 -46.00
N LEU A 590 8.77 -17.36 -45.79
CA LEU A 590 8.93 -18.01 -44.49
C LEU A 590 10.41 -18.06 -44.06
N MET A 591 11.32 -18.39 -44.96
CA MET A 591 12.77 -18.37 -44.70
C MET A 591 13.28 -16.96 -44.40
N GLU A 592 12.79 -15.95 -45.11
CA GLU A 592 13.13 -14.55 -44.85
C GLU A 592 12.66 -14.13 -43.44
N SER A 593 11.44 -14.49 -43.05
CA SER A 593 10.93 -14.22 -41.70
C SER A 593 11.75 -14.92 -40.61
N ARG A 594 12.24 -16.15 -40.87
CA ARG A 594 13.10 -16.91 -39.96
C ARG A 594 14.48 -16.28 -39.85
N PHE A 595 15.06 -15.86 -40.98
CA PHE A 595 16.32 -15.13 -41.02
C PHE A 595 16.26 -13.84 -40.19
N ILE A 596 15.20 -13.03 -40.35
CA ILE A 596 15.03 -11.78 -39.60
C ILE A 596 14.98 -12.05 -38.09
N LYS A 597 14.23 -13.07 -37.65
CA LYS A 597 14.15 -13.43 -36.22
C LYS A 597 15.49 -13.87 -35.64
N LEU A 598 16.21 -14.74 -36.34
CA LEU A 598 17.53 -15.20 -35.91
C LEU A 598 18.57 -14.06 -35.94
N LEU A 599 18.44 -13.12 -36.88
CA LEU A 599 19.26 -11.92 -36.94
C LEU A 599 18.99 -10.97 -35.76
N GLU A 600 17.73 -10.80 -35.36
CA GLU A 600 17.38 -10.03 -34.15
C GLU A 600 17.92 -10.70 -32.89
N GLU A 601 17.85 -12.02 -32.79
CA GLU A 601 18.42 -12.79 -31.68
C GLU A 601 19.95 -12.62 -31.63
N ALA A 602 20.64 -12.70 -32.78
CA ALA A 602 22.07 -12.43 -32.87
C ALA A 602 22.43 -10.98 -32.48
N ASN A 603 21.62 -9.99 -32.87
CA ASN A 603 21.80 -8.58 -32.48
C ASN A 603 21.63 -8.37 -30.97
N LYS A 604 20.81 -9.17 -30.29
CA LYS A 604 20.62 -9.09 -28.84
C LYS A 604 21.69 -9.86 -28.06
N ILE A 605 22.14 -10.99 -28.58
CA ILE A 605 22.97 -11.94 -27.81
C ILE A 605 24.46 -11.88 -28.20
N LEU A 606 24.78 -11.79 -29.49
CA LEU A 606 26.16 -11.95 -29.99
C LEU A 606 26.86 -10.61 -30.25
N PHE A 607 26.20 -9.68 -30.95
CA PHE A 607 26.85 -8.44 -31.39
C PHE A 607 27.19 -7.45 -30.27
N PRO A 608 26.42 -7.34 -29.16
CA PRO A 608 26.79 -6.47 -28.05
C PRO A 608 28.12 -6.86 -27.41
N LEU A 609 28.43 -8.16 -27.34
CA LEU A 609 29.71 -8.65 -26.84
C LEU A 609 30.87 -8.17 -27.73
N VAL A 610 30.71 -8.25 -29.05
CA VAL A 610 31.73 -7.80 -30.01
C VAL A 610 31.95 -6.29 -29.90
N ASN A 611 30.87 -5.51 -29.77
CA ASN A 611 30.96 -4.07 -29.57
C ASN A 611 31.65 -3.71 -28.25
N HIS A 612 31.36 -4.45 -27.17
CA HIS A 612 32.02 -4.26 -25.88
C HIS A 612 33.51 -4.55 -25.97
N VAL A 613 33.90 -5.68 -26.57
CA VAL A 613 35.32 -6.03 -26.77
C VAL A 613 36.03 -5.04 -27.71
N LYS A 614 35.35 -4.53 -28.74
CA LYS A 614 35.90 -3.52 -29.66
C LYS A 614 36.17 -2.17 -28.97
N ASN A 615 35.42 -1.86 -27.92
CA ASN A 615 35.54 -0.61 -27.18
C ASN A 615 36.51 -0.72 -25.98
N LEU A 616 37.06 -1.90 -25.69
CA LEU A 616 38.13 -2.05 -24.70
C LEU A 616 39.40 -1.36 -25.23
N ASN A 617 39.85 -0.32 -24.53
CA ASN A 617 41.07 0.41 -24.85
C ASN A 617 41.96 0.51 -23.59
N PHE A 618 43.28 0.37 -23.74
CA PHE A 618 44.26 0.52 -22.65
C PHE A 618 44.40 1.98 -22.19
N ASP A 619 44.05 2.95 -23.04
CA ASP A 619 44.21 4.39 -22.77
C ASP A 619 42.98 5.06 -22.15
N LEU A 620 41.92 4.31 -21.85
CA LEU A 620 40.70 4.83 -21.24
C LEU A 620 40.51 4.18 -19.88
N ASP A 621 40.70 4.94 -18.80
CA ASP A 621 40.30 4.55 -17.45
C ASP A 621 38.77 4.49 -17.37
N GLU A 622 38.23 3.37 -17.85
CA GLU A 622 36.80 3.02 -17.80
C GLU A 622 36.27 3.07 -16.35
N GLU A 623 37.16 2.93 -15.37
CA GLU A 623 36.89 3.03 -13.94
C GLU A 623 36.59 4.47 -13.47
N LEU A 624 37.28 5.48 -14.03
CA LEU A 624 37.00 6.90 -13.77
C LEU A 624 35.74 7.36 -14.50
N ILE A 625 35.54 6.87 -15.73
CA ILE A 625 34.40 7.25 -16.56
C ILE A 625 33.11 6.61 -16.05
N GLN A 626 33.09 5.30 -15.75
CA GLN A 626 31.91 4.66 -15.16
C GLN A 626 31.63 5.15 -13.74
N GLY A 627 32.67 5.42 -12.94
CA GLY A 627 32.52 6.02 -11.61
C GLY A 627 31.91 7.42 -11.69
N ALA A 628 32.39 8.27 -12.60
CA ALA A 628 31.86 9.62 -12.81
C ALA A 628 30.43 9.60 -13.37
N TYR A 629 30.15 8.79 -14.41
CA TYR A 629 28.79 8.68 -14.97
C TYR A 629 27.80 8.10 -13.96
N LYS A 630 28.23 7.13 -13.14
CA LYS A 630 27.36 6.54 -12.12
C LYS A 630 27.16 7.47 -10.92
N ALA A 631 28.20 8.19 -10.49
CA ALA A 631 28.09 9.20 -9.45
C ALA A 631 27.22 10.38 -9.91
N GLU A 632 27.37 10.85 -11.15
CA GLU A 632 26.46 11.85 -11.72
C GLU A 632 25.05 11.30 -11.87
N TYR A 633 24.87 10.05 -12.32
CA TYR A 633 23.56 9.44 -12.44
C TYR A 633 22.88 9.27 -11.08
N GLU A 634 23.59 8.83 -10.04
CA GLU A 634 23.08 8.72 -8.67
C GLU A 634 22.79 10.10 -8.08
N ASN A 635 23.62 11.11 -8.35
CA ASN A 635 23.40 12.48 -7.89
C ASN A 635 22.20 13.11 -8.60
N ILE A 636 22.06 12.92 -9.92
CA ILE A 636 20.89 13.34 -10.70
C ILE A 636 19.65 12.60 -10.20
N LYS A 637 19.73 11.29 -9.96
CA LYS A 637 18.61 10.50 -9.46
C LYS A 637 18.19 10.94 -8.05
N PHE A 638 19.15 11.20 -7.16
CA PHE A 638 18.89 11.70 -5.81
C PHE A 638 18.27 13.10 -5.85
N GLN A 639 18.83 14.00 -6.65
CA GLN A 639 18.25 15.33 -6.86
C GLN A 639 16.85 15.22 -7.49
N TRP A 640 16.64 14.28 -8.41
CA TRP A 640 15.35 14.08 -9.05
C TRP A 640 14.32 13.46 -8.09
N GLU A 641 14.71 12.51 -7.24
CA GLU A 641 13.89 11.95 -6.17
C GLU A 641 13.54 13.03 -5.14
N GLN A 642 14.50 13.84 -4.72
CA GLN A 642 14.23 14.99 -3.84
C GLN A 642 13.34 16.04 -4.51
N ILE A 643 13.57 16.37 -5.78
CA ILE A 643 12.71 17.30 -6.55
C ILE A 643 11.32 16.69 -6.70
N ARG A 644 11.19 15.38 -6.90
CA ARG A 644 9.90 14.70 -7.02
C ARG A 644 9.17 14.65 -5.69
N GLU A 645 9.84 14.32 -4.59
CA GLU A 645 9.28 14.31 -3.24
C GLU A 645 8.88 15.73 -2.81
N THR A 646 9.74 16.72 -3.04
CA THR A 646 9.43 18.13 -2.75
C THR A 646 8.35 18.70 -3.67
N ALA A 647 8.29 18.29 -4.94
CA ALA A 647 7.19 18.65 -5.84
C ALA A 647 5.89 17.95 -5.45
N GLN A 648 5.93 16.68 -5.03
CA GLN A 648 4.75 15.96 -4.52
C GLN A 648 4.27 16.55 -3.20
N LEU A 649 5.18 16.92 -2.29
CA LEU A 649 4.87 17.68 -1.08
C LEU A 649 4.32 19.05 -1.44
N GLY A 650 4.90 19.75 -2.42
CA GLY A 650 4.41 21.04 -2.90
C GLY A 650 3.00 20.96 -3.48
N ILE A 651 2.73 19.96 -4.31
CA ILE A 651 1.40 19.70 -4.90
C ILE A 651 0.41 19.26 -3.83
N ALA A 652 0.80 18.34 -2.93
CA ALA A 652 -0.06 17.90 -1.83
C ALA A 652 -0.41 19.07 -0.92
N VAL A 653 0.54 19.94 -0.60
CA VAL A 653 0.29 21.12 0.21
C VAL A 653 -0.52 22.18 -0.55
N GLU A 654 -0.34 22.35 -1.86
CA GLU A 654 -1.14 23.27 -2.68
C GLU A 654 -2.60 22.79 -2.81
N ILE A 655 -2.80 21.47 -2.96
CA ILE A 655 -4.13 20.84 -2.90
C ILE A 655 -4.75 21.05 -1.52
N ILE A 656 -4.00 20.78 -0.45
CA ILE A 656 -4.44 20.97 0.93
C ILE A 656 -4.79 22.45 1.20
N ASP A 657 -3.97 23.41 0.75
CA ASP A 657 -4.22 24.86 0.91
C ASP A 657 -5.48 25.28 0.12
N HIS A 658 -5.66 24.76 -1.10
CA HIS A 658 -6.87 25.01 -1.88
C HIS A 658 -8.13 24.44 -1.20
N GLU A 659 -8.07 23.21 -0.68
CA GLU A 659 -9.19 22.59 0.05
C GLU A 659 -9.48 23.29 1.38
N PHE A 660 -8.45 23.67 2.15
CA PHE A 660 -8.64 24.43 3.38
C PHE A 660 -9.26 25.80 3.11
N ASN A 661 -8.80 26.53 2.09
CA ASN A 661 -9.40 27.82 1.73
C ASN A 661 -10.86 27.67 1.27
N HIS A 662 -11.19 26.59 0.56
CA HIS A 662 -12.58 26.25 0.23
C HIS A 662 -13.41 25.95 1.49
N LEU A 663 -12.87 25.17 2.43
CA LEU A 663 -13.52 24.86 3.70
C LEU A 663 -13.71 26.11 4.57
N TYR A 664 -12.68 26.96 4.72
CA TYR A 664 -12.79 28.24 5.43
C TYR A 664 -13.82 29.15 4.79
N SER A 665 -13.86 29.23 3.45
CA SER A 665 -14.85 30.02 2.72
C SER A 665 -16.26 29.50 2.92
N ALA A 666 -16.47 28.17 2.85
CA ALA A 666 -17.75 27.53 3.09
C ALA A 666 -18.22 27.74 4.54
N ILE A 667 -17.34 27.58 5.52
CA ILE A 667 -17.65 27.78 6.93
C ILE A 667 -17.92 29.26 7.23
N ASN A 668 -17.15 30.19 6.67
CA ASN A 668 -17.43 31.63 6.79
C ASN A 668 -18.76 32.02 6.12
N GLN A 669 -19.12 31.37 5.02
CA GLN A 669 -20.41 31.58 4.38
C GLN A 669 -21.56 31.05 5.25
N LEU A 670 -21.43 29.85 5.81
CA LEU A 670 -22.38 29.27 6.75
C LEU A 670 -22.52 30.13 8.02
N LEU A 671 -21.41 30.61 8.59
CA LEU A 671 -21.42 31.52 9.73
C LEU A 671 -22.11 32.85 9.39
N LYS A 672 -21.92 33.38 8.18
CA LYS A 672 -22.62 34.58 7.70
C LYS A 672 -24.12 34.33 7.48
N GLU A 673 -24.49 33.21 6.88
CA GLU A 673 -25.88 32.81 6.67
C GLU A 673 -26.60 32.64 8.00
N MET A 674 -25.99 31.92 8.96
CA MET A 674 -26.49 31.77 10.33
C MET A 674 -26.63 33.10 11.08
N LYS A 675 -25.71 34.05 10.86
CA LYS A 675 -25.80 35.41 11.42
C LYS A 675 -26.89 36.25 10.74
N SER A 676 -27.13 36.04 9.44
CA SER A 676 -28.14 36.76 8.66
C SER A 676 -29.57 36.29 8.91
N GLU A 677 -29.76 35.01 9.24
CA GLU A 677 -31.07 34.43 9.56
C GLU A 677 -31.51 34.66 11.02
N ASN A 678 -30.75 35.41 11.83
CA ASN A 678 -31.07 35.74 13.22
C ASN A 678 -31.31 34.53 14.15
N ILE A 679 -30.84 33.32 13.80
CA ILE A 679 -31.08 32.09 14.59
C ILE A 679 -30.26 32.09 15.90
N PHE A 680 -29.12 32.79 15.93
CA PHE A 680 -28.18 32.84 17.07
C PHE A 680 -27.66 34.26 17.37
N ALA A 681 -28.42 35.31 17.04
CA ALA A 681 -27.92 36.69 17.08
C ALA A 681 -27.47 37.20 18.48
N ASP A 682 -27.81 36.49 19.57
CA ASP A 682 -27.51 36.87 20.96
C ASP A 682 -26.68 35.85 21.77
N SER A 683 -26.13 34.78 21.16
CA SER A 683 -25.28 33.84 21.91
C SER A 683 -23.81 34.25 21.89
N GLU A 684 -23.24 34.52 23.08
CA GLU A 684 -21.81 34.82 23.25
C GLU A 684 -20.93 33.67 22.70
N GLU A 685 -21.44 32.43 22.74
CA GLU A 685 -20.79 31.23 22.24
C GLU A 685 -20.63 31.23 20.72
N PHE A 686 -21.58 31.80 19.97
CA PHE A 686 -21.51 31.87 18.51
C PHE A 686 -20.51 32.93 18.04
N ASP A 687 -20.51 34.11 18.67
CA ASP A 687 -19.51 35.14 18.39
C ASP A 687 -18.10 34.68 18.82
N TYR A 688 -17.99 33.91 19.91
CA TYR A 688 -16.73 33.27 20.31
C TYR A 688 -16.26 32.21 19.30
N LEU A 689 -17.16 31.36 18.80
CA LEU A 689 -16.84 30.36 17.77
C LEU A 689 -16.43 31.02 16.45
N ALA A 690 -17.15 32.05 16.02
CA ALA A 690 -16.81 32.82 14.82
C ALA A 690 -15.46 33.54 14.97
N GLN A 691 -15.16 34.11 16.14
CA GLN A 691 -13.84 34.69 16.41
C GLN A 691 -12.72 33.65 16.40
N ASN A 692 -12.92 32.49 17.04
CA ASN A 692 -11.90 31.43 17.07
C ASN A 692 -11.65 30.86 15.68
N PHE A 693 -12.69 30.62 14.89
CA PHE A 693 -12.55 30.11 13.53
C PHE A 693 -11.80 31.11 12.63
N LYS A 694 -12.13 32.39 12.76
CA LYS A 694 -11.41 33.47 12.08
C LYS A 694 -9.96 33.61 12.57
N GLN A 695 -9.67 33.36 13.84
CA GLN A 695 -8.29 33.31 14.33
C GLN A 695 -7.52 32.11 13.77
N LEU A 696 -8.19 30.97 13.57
CA LEU A 696 -7.60 29.76 13.01
C LEU A 696 -7.29 29.94 11.52
N GLU A 697 -8.23 30.52 10.77
CA GLU A 697 -8.04 30.95 9.37
C GLU A 697 -6.84 31.90 9.25
N ASN A 698 -6.79 32.98 10.03
CA ASN A 698 -5.66 33.92 10.00
C ASN A 698 -4.32 33.24 10.37
N LYS A 699 -4.30 32.31 11.33
CA LYS A 699 -3.09 31.57 11.72
C LYS A 699 -2.62 30.62 10.62
N TYR A 700 -3.55 30.02 9.88
CA TYR A 700 -3.23 29.13 8.76
C TYR A 700 -2.78 29.90 7.52
N GLU A 701 -3.44 31.02 7.21
CA GLU A 701 -3.05 31.95 6.15
C GLU A 701 -1.62 32.50 6.36
N LEU A 702 -1.19 32.63 7.62
CA LEU A 702 0.20 32.95 8.00
C LEU A 702 1.21 31.83 7.74
N LEU A 703 0.76 30.57 7.65
CA LEU A 703 1.59 29.41 7.34
C LEU A 703 1.61 29.10 5.83
N SER A 704 0.62 29.54 5.04
CA SER A 704 0.57 29.36 3.58
C SER A 704 1.87 29.77 2.83
N PRO A 705 2.59 30.85 3.21
CA PRO A 705 3.88 31.19 2.58
C PRO A 705 5.03 30.23 2.91
N LEU A 706 4.95 29.47 4.01
CA LEU A 706 6.03 28.56 4.43
C LEU A 706 6.14 27.31 3.55
N TYR A 707 5.10 27.02 2.75
CA TYR A 707 4.98 25.77 2.01
C TYR A 707 5.17 25.91 0.49
N ARG A 708 5.32 27.13 -0.03
CA ARG A 708 5.57 27.37 -1.46
C ARG A 708 7.05 27.17 -1.78
N ILE A 709 7.46 25.92 -1.88
CA ILE A 709 8.84 25.51 -2.20
C ILE A 709 9.20 25.78 -3.69
N SER A 710 8.23 26.12 -4.54
CA SER A 710 8.44 26.27 -5.98
C SER A 710 8.54 27.74 -6.42
N GLY A 711 9.77 28.26 -6.48
CA GLY A 711 10.11 29.42 -7.32
C GLY A 711 9.91 30.78 -6.67
N ALA A 712 10.74 31.12 -5.67
CA ALA A 712 10.80 32.47 -5.11
C ALA A 712 11.24 33.50 -6.17
N LEU A 713 10.28 34.15 -6.83
CA LEU A 713 10.53 35.35 -7.62
C LEU A 713 10.82 36.51 -6.65
N PRO A 714 11.93 37.26 -6.85
CA PRO A 714 12.23 38.41 -6.01
C PRO A 714 11.09 39.43 -6.09
N LYS A 715 10.55 39.81 -4.93
CA LYS A 715 9.44 40.77 -4.85
C LYS A 715 9.92 42.03 -4.12
N ASP A 716 9.60 43.18 -4.70
CA ASP A 716 9.84 44.47 -4.07
C ASP A 716 8.73 44.76 -3.05
N ILE A 717 9.08 44.74 -1.77
CA ILE A 717 8.15 45.06 -0.68
C ILE A 717 8.41 46.52 -0.25
N LEU A 718 7.37 47.34 -0.30
CA LEU A 718 7.43 48.73 0.15
C LEU A 718 7.24 48.80 1.67
N GLY A 719 7.95 49.70 2.35
CA GLY A 719 7.86 49.87 3.81
C GLY A 719 6.47 50.26 4.29
N ILE A 720 5.65 50.87 3.42
CA ILE A 720 4.22 51.09 3.70
C ILE A 720 3.43 49.77 3.87
N GLN A 721 3.77 48.74 3.09
CA GLN A 721 3.15 47.42 3.19
C GLN A 721 3.56 46.75 4.50
N ILE A 722 4.85 46.81 4.85
CA ILE A 722 5.38 46.28 6.13
C ILE A 722 4.69 46.97 7.32
N PHE A 723 4.59 48.29 7.29
CA PHE A 723 3.92 49.06 8.34
C PHE A 723 2.44 48.69 8.49
N SER A 724 1.73 48.56 7.36
CA SER A 724 0.32 48.16 7.36
C SER A 724 0.12 46.74 7.89
N TYR A 725 1.03 45.81 7.56
CA TYR A 725 1.03 44.45 8.05
C TYR A 725 1.26 44.39 9.56
N MET A 726 2.29 45.08 10.07
CA MET A 726 2.57 45.12 11.51
C MET A 726 1.40 45.72 12.31
N LYS A 727 0.75 46.77 11.77
CA LYS A 727 -0.41 47.38 12.40
C LYS A 727 -1.61 46.41 12.47
N LYS A 728 -1.79 45.58 11.44
CA LYS A 728 -2.85 44.55 11.40
C LYS A 728 -2.51 43.35 12.31
N PHE A 729 -1.27 42.89 12.29
CA PHE A 729 -0.80 41.75 13.09
C PHE A 729 -0.86 42.02 14.60
N PHE A 730 -0.44 43.22 15.02
CA PHE A 730 -0.45 43.63 16.42
C PHE A 730 -1.68 44.48 16.80
N GLU A 731 -2.77 44.41 16.04
CA GLU A 731 -3.95 45.26 16.28
C GLU A 731 -4.49 45.12 17.70
N ASN A 732 -4.59 43.89 18.21
CA ASN A 732 -5.04 43.61 19.57
C ASN A 732 -4.12 44.21 20.63
N PRO A 733 -2.81 43.88 20.70
CA PRO A 733 -1.94 44.47 21.72
C PRO A 733 -1.81 46.00 21.58
N ILE A 734 -1.82 46.56 20.36
CA ILE A 734 -1.77 48.02 20.16
C ILE A 734 -3.02 48.70 20.78
N LYS A 735 -4.22 48.14 20.56
CA LYS A 735 -5.46 48.67 21.15
C LYS A 735 -5.53 48.45 22.66
N THR A 736 -5.19 47.26 23.14
CA THR A 736 -5.28 46.89 24.56
C THR A 736 -4.30 47.71 25.42
N TYR A 737 -3.12 48.04 24.91
CA TYR A 737 -2.08 48.80 25.63
C TYR A 737 -1.99 50.29 25.24
N PHE A 738 -2.92 50.80 24.42
CA PHE A 738 -2.92 52.20 23.93
C PHE A 738 -1.58 52.66 23.33
N ILE A 739 -0.95 51.82 22.51
CA ILE A 739 0.38 52.10 21.95
C ILE A 739 0.24 52.98 20.71
N GLU A 740 0.98 54.09 20.66
CA GLU A 740 1.00 54.98 19.49
C GLU A 740 2.04 54.49 18.47
N PHE A 741 1.60 53.68 17.50
CA PHE A 741 2.48 53.11 16.47
C PHE A 741 2.55 54.03 15.24
N SER A 742 3.71 54.67 15.04
CA SER A 742 3.97 55.58 13.92
C SER A 742 5.21 55.18 13.13
N ALA A 743 5.23 55.49 11.83
CA ALA A 743 6.38 55.27 10.94
C ALA A 743 6.83 56.58 10.31
N THR A 744 8.14 56.71 10.10
CA THR A 744 8.72 57.88 9.45
C THR A 744 8.48 57.83 7.94
N LYS A 745 8.34 59.00 7.29
CA LYS A 745 8.14 59.09 5.84
C LYS A 745 9.24 58.36 5.04
N ARG A 746 10.48 58.44 5.51
CA ARG A 746 11.63 57.76 4.91
C ARG A 746 11.52 56.23 4.92
N PHE A 747 10.85 55.65 5.92
CA PHE A 747 10.59 54.21 6.00
C PHE A 747 9.43 53.80 5.09
N LEU A 748 8.37 54.61 5.02
CA LEU A 748 7.20 54.32 4.18
C LEU A 748 7.53 54.30 2.68
N GLU A 749 8.49 55.12 2.25
CA GLU A 749 8.99 55.21 0.87
C GLU A 749 10.12 54.20 0.56
N TYR A 750 10.60 53.45 1.55
CA TYR A 750 11.70 52.50 1.37
C TYR A 750 11.21 51.21 0.71
N SER A 751 11.92 50.71 -0.30
CA SER A 751 11.66 49.40 -0.91
C SER A 751 12.75 48.40 -0.56
N ILE A 752 12.36 47.18 -0.23
CA ILE A 752 13.28 46.07 0.01
C ILE A 752 12.99 44.96 -0.97
N ASN A 753 14.01 44.57 -1.74
CA ASN A 753 13.96 43.40 -2.61
C ASN A 753 14.40 42.19 -1.78
N ILE A 754 13.47 41.29 -1.46
CA ILE A 754 13.75 40.09 -0.65
C ILE A 754 13.17 38.88 -1.38
N LYS A 755 13.90 37.75 -1.32
CA LYS A 755 13.34 36.42 -1.62
C LYS A 755 12.66 35.88 -0.36
N GLU A 756 11.51 35.22 -0.49
CA GLU A 756 10.81 34.66 0.68
C GLU A 756 11.76 33.80 1.54
N PRO A 757 11.83 34.01 2.86
CA PRO A 757 12.76 33.30 3.72
C PRO A 757 12.36 31.83 3.87
N VAL A 758 13.26 30.94 3.48
CA VAL A 758 13.14 29.48 3.62
C VAL A 758 13.72 29.08 4.97
N ILE A 759 12.93 28.42 5.83
CA ILE A 759 13.44 27.80 7.05
C ILE A 759 13.94 26.40 6.66
N TYR A 760 15.25 26.19 6.72
CA TYR A 760 15.83 24.86 6.71
C TYR A 760 15.64 24.26 8.10
N THR A 761 14.95 23.12 8.20
CA THR A 761 15.06 22.26 9.37
C THR A 761 16.47 21.66 9.36
N VAL A 762 17.28 22.01 10.35
CA VAL A 762 18.58 21.36 10.61
C VAL A 762 18.35 19.93 11.10
#